data_AF-A0A844DUN7-F1
#
_entry.id   AF-A0A844DUN7-F1
#
_cell.length_a   1.000
_cell.length_b   1.000
_cell.length_c   1.000
_cell.angle_alpha   90.00
_cell.angle_beta   90.00
_cell.angle_gamma   90.00
#
_symmetry.space_group_name_H-M   'P 1'
#
loop_
_entity.id
_entity.type
_entity.pdbx_description
1 polymer ?
#
loop_
_entity_poly.entity_id
_entity_poly.type
_entity_poly.pdbx_seq_one_letter_code
_entity_poly.pdbx_strand_id
1 'polypeptide(L)'
;MNNAEYWKLRFEQLEQAQNQKGVKAYADIERQYKEAQKQLEGQIARWYQRFATNNGISLAEARQYLKGADLKEFKWDVQEYIKYGQDNALNSGWMKELENASAKYHISKLEALKVQTQHSLEVMYAKQFGTMHGALSDAFESGYYHTAYELQHGFNVGWDIAGLDQAQIEKVLAKPWAADGYNFSERIWGNKNKLISEVHNELSRNIMLGADPQKAIDSLAKKMNTSKNNAGRLVMTEEAYFSSAAQKDCFESLGVEQYEIVATLDSHTSDICRSLDGKHFPMKDYQPGVTAPPFHVYCRSTTVPYFDEQFDIGERAARDEETGKTYYIPDDMNYQEWKETFVDGGDKSGFDVLDDGSALHYTHHEEPEPPKPKKEYLTKKKLQAKIADADVQLEDLEAQFKGVSGGWTFDEVLKDFGSLEDFTDGDDLAKLKVLHSQVEAIEAQKAEWQQKLNEKLIAEQKKTLAKQQVELEAQKAAVQQQLNDFEVKTYSGIWYNKDVTTADWAGLNIEGKKKYYEGKFITETDPDLMQKYQDLYKQLEELDTEGKAYADIQKELKQIQTQITKVQADLKKLEQGDIIDSVDDAFSQERKDAAIWAKTTKEADDVLRDTCGEVWRTSPPIQKNAIYDYTQSYHKFNEPLRGIEYGSEKFLGVGNVDLDQIGVSYQGWKPGQMRKEINAMTDIISKSTYKEDFWLQRGCRFKGMDKFFNVPMDRLQSATQAELEQLLLNTTPTEYGFCSCGVAKGKGFSGDIILNIYAPSGTQMMYVEPFSAFGNGGGKNWDGIAKQGSFGQESEIILQQGTKFRVTKVEKTPGMIYIDLEVIEQTPQR
;
A
#
# COMPACT_ATOMS: atom_id res chain seq x y z
N MET A 1 -10.86 -41.65 5.38
CA MET A 1 -11.71 -40.82 6.27
C MET A 1 -13.14 -41.03 5.83
N ASN A 2 -14.11 -41.12 6.75
CA ASN A 2 -15.51 -41.02 6.34
C ASN A 2 -15.76 -39.62 5.75
N ASN A 3 -16.62 -39.48 4.73
CA ASN A 3 -16.92 -38.22 4.05
C ASN A 3 -17.31 -37.11 5.06
N ALA A 4 -18.12 -37.47 6.06
CA ALA A 4 -18.51 -36.55 7.14
C ALA A 4 -17.34 -36.07 8.03
N GLU A 5 -16.34 -36.91 8.29
CA GLU A 5 -15.16 -36.53 9.09
C GLU A 5 -14.23 -35.58 8.33
N TYR A 6 -14.14 -35.75 7.01
CA TYR A 6 -13.36 -34.86 6.14
C TYR A 6 -13.92 -33.44 6.18
N TRP A 7 -15.23 -33.27 5.95
CA TRP A 7 -15.87 -31.95 5.96
C TRP A 7 -15.75 -31.25 7.31
N LYS A 8 -15.97 -31.98 8.40
CA LYS A 8 -15.80 -31.45 9.77
C LYS A 8 -14.40 -30.89 9.98
N LEU A 9 -13.36 -31.67 9.66
CA LEU A 9 -11.98 -31.21 9.86
C LEU A 9 -11.64 -29.97 9.02
N ARG A 10 -12.07 -29.91 7.75
CA ARG A 10 -11.78 -28.78 6.86
C ARG A 10 -12.48 -27.50 7.29
N PHE A 11 -13.76 -27.57 7.61
CA PHE A 11 -14.53 -26.40 8.01
C PHE A 11 -14.21 -25.95 9.44
N GLU A 12 -13.74 -26.84 10.33
CA GLU A 12 -13.14 -26.44 11.60
C GLU A 12 -11.86 -25.62 11.42
N GLN A 13 -10.99 -26.02 10.48
CA GLN A 13 -9.76 -25.28 10.15
C GLN A 13 -10.10 -23.92 9.54
N LEU A 14 -11.07 -23.88 8.62
CA LEU A 14 -11.55 -22.65 8.01
C LEU A 14 -12.12 -21.69 9.06
N GLU A 15 -13.02 -22.18 9.92
CA GLU A 15 -13.60 -21.35 10.99
C GLU A 15 -12.56 -20.86 11.98
N GLN A 16 -11.56 -21.67 12.32
CA GLN A 16 -10.44 -21.23 13.14
C GLN A 16 -9.66 -20.09 12.47
N ALA A 17 -9.44 -20.17 11.16
CA ALA A 17 -8.76 -19.13 10.40
C ALA A 17 -9.59 -17.83 10.34
N GLN A 18 -10.92 -17.93 10.17
CA GLN A 18 -11.82 -16.77 10.21
C GLN A 18 -11.82 -16.11 11.59
N ASN A 19 -11.95 -16.90 12.65
CA ASN A 19 -11.96 -16.40 14.02
C ASN A 19 -10.69 -15.63 14.39
N GLN A 20 -9.52 -16.03 13.87
CA GLN A 20 -8.26 -15.31 14.06
C GLN A 20 -8.28 -13.90 13.47
N LYS A 21 -9.05 -13.65 12.41
CA LYS A 21 -9.23 -12.31 11.84
C LYS A 21 -9.97 -11.40 12.82
N GLY A 22 -11.05 -11.90 13.44
CA GLY A 22 -11.76 -11.23 14.52
C GLY A 22 -10.85 -10.91 15.71
N VAL A 23 -10.02 -11.88 16.14
CA VAL A 23 -9.06 -11.70 17.25
C VAL A 23 -8.03 -10.62 16.93
N LYS A 24 -7.48 -10.60 15.71
CA LYS A 24 -6.53 -9.58 15.26
C LYS A 24 -7.18 -8.19 15.23
N ALA A 25 -8.37 -8.07 14.66
CA ALA A 25 -9.12 -6.83 14.62
C ALA A 25 -9.44 -6.31 16.03
N TYR A 26 -9.79 -7.21 16.96
CA TYR A 26 -10.00 -6.84 18.36
C TYR A 26 -8.73 -6.30 19.03
N ALA A 27 -7.57 -6.92 18.80
CA ALA A 27 -6.29 -6.43 19.33
C ALA A 27 -5.95 -5.02 18.83
N ASP A 28 -6.21 -4.74 17.54
CA ASP A 28 -6.03 -3.42 16.95
C ASP A 28 -6.98 -2.38 17.54
N ILE A 29 -8.25 -2.74 17.71
CA ILE A 29 -9.24 -1.87 18.35
C ILE A 29 -8.86 -1.60 19.81
N GLU A 30 -8.40 -2.60 20.56
CA GLU A 30 -7.91 -2.39 21.93
C GLU A 30 -6.76 -1.37 21.97
N ARG A 31 -5.82 -1.43 21.03
CA ARG A 31 -4.75 -0.44 20.92
C ARG A 31 -5.30 0.96 20.64
N GLN A 32 -6.26 1.10 19.74
CA GLN A 32 -6.92 2.38 19.44
C GLN A 32 -7.61 2.98 20.68
N TYR A 33 -8.30 2.15 21.47
CA TYR A 33 -8.90 2.58 22.74
C TYR A 33 -7.87 3.01 23.78
N LYS A 34 -6.75 2.29 23.92
CA LYS A 34 -5.65 2.65 24.84
C LYS A 34 -5.02 3.99 24.45
N GLU A 35 -4.81 4.23 23.16
CA GLU A 35 -4.30 5.50 22.65
C GLU A 35 -5.27 6.66 22.94
N ALA A 36 -6.55 6.48 22.62
CA ALA A 36 -7.59 7.48 22.85
C ALA A 36 -7.74 7.79 24.35
N GLN A 37 -7.73 6.77 25.22
CA GLN A 37 -7.77 6.97 26.66
C GLN A 37 -6.60 7.83 27.14
N LYS A 38 -5.36 7.50 26.74
CA LYS A 38 -4.18 8.30 27.09
C LYS A 38 -4.27 9.75 26.60
N GLN A 39 -4.85 9.97 25.42
CA GLN A 39 -5.08 11.32 24.90
C GLN A 39 -6.09 12.09 25.76
N LEU A 40 -7.23 11.49 26.10
CA LEU A 40 -8.27 12.08 26.95
C LEU A 40 -7.72 12.44 28.32
N GLU A 41 -7.02 11.52 28.98
CA GLU A 41 -6.37 11.74 30.28
C GLU A 41 -5.40 12.92 30.22
N GLY A 42 -4.56 12.97 29.18
CA GLY A 42 -3.62 14.06 28.96
C GLY A 42 -4.29 15.41 28.66
N GLN A 43 -5.36 15.42 27.88
CA GLN A 43 -6.13 16.64 27.56
C GLN A 43 -6.77 17.22 28.82
N ILE A 44 -7.42 16.38 29.63
CA ILE A 44 -8.05 16.78 30.88
C ILE A 44 -6.99 17.31 31.86
N ALA A 45 -5.91 16.57 32.09
CA ALA A 45 -4.84 16.98 32.99
C ALA A 45 -4.19 18.31 32.57
N ARG A 46 -3.85 18.47 31.28
CA ARG A 46 -3.28 19.72 30.75
C ARG A 46 -4.24 20.89 30.85
N TRP A 47 -5.54 20.66 30.64
CA TRP A 47 -6.56 21.70 30.74
C TRP A 47 -6.62 22.26 32.17
N TYR A 48 -6.67 21.41 33.20
CA TYR A 48 -6.67 21.86 34.60
C TYR A 48 -5.35 22.52 34.99
N GLN A 49 -4.20 22.00 34.53
CA GLN A 49 -2.90 22.59 34.81
C GLN A 49 -2.75 23.98 34.17
N ARG A 50 -3.12 24.12 32.89
CA ARG A 50 -3.11 25.41 32.19
C ARG A 50 -4.05 26.41 32.84
N PHE A 51 -5.23 25.98 33.29
CA PHE A 51 -6.15 26.85 34.01
C PHE A 51 -5.49 27.42 35.28
N ALA A 52 -4.82 26.58 36.08
CA ALA A 52 -4.11 27.03 37.27
C ALA A 52 -3.00 28.04 36.92
N THR A 53 -2.11 27.69 35.97
CA THR A 53 -0.99 28.54 35.54
C THR A 53 -1.45 29.88 34.98
N ASN A 54 -2.44 29.90 34.10
CA ASN A 54 -2.91 31.14 33.44
C ASN A 54 -3.56 32.13 34.40
N ASN A 55 -4.06 31.65 35.54
CA ASN A 55 -4.70 32.49 36.56
C ASN A 55 -3.77 32.75 37.74
N GLY A 56 -2.51 32.28 37.70
CA GLY A 56 -1.55 32.47 38.79
C GLY A 56 -1.98 31.83 40.11
N ILE A 57 -2.87 30.84 40.05
CA ILE A 57 -3.46 30.16 41.21
C ILE A 57 -2.97 28.72 41.29
N SER A 58 -2.96 28.17 42.50
CA SER A 58 -2.70 26.75 42.72
C SER A 58 -3.80 25.89 42.07
N LEU A 59 -3.48 24.62 41.81
CA LEU A 59 -4.48 23.64 41.33
C LEU A 59 -5.66 23.52 42.31
N ALA A 60 -5.43 23.72 43.62
CA ALA A 60 -6.47 23.71 44.64
C ALA A 60 -7.41 24.92 44.52
N GLU A 61 -6.87 26.11 44.28
CA GLU A 61 -7.62 27.35 44.06
C GLU A 61 -8.35 27.32 42.71
N ALA A 62 -7.72 26.77 41.67
CA ALA A 62 -8.34 26.53 40.37
C ALA A 62 -9.64 25.74 40.47
N ARG A 63 -9.66 24.70 41.32
CA ARG A 63 -10.84 23.87 41.59
C ARG A 63 -11.99 24.65 42.25
N GLN A 64 -11.68 25.63 43.11
CA GLN A 64 -12.69 26.48 43.74
C GLN A 64 -13.19 27.57 42.79
N TYR A 65 -12.30 28.12 41.95
CA TYR A 65 -12.61 29.18 40.98
C TYR A 65 -13.57 28.72 39.88
N LEU A 66 -13.49 27.43 39.49
CA LEU A 66 -14.40 26.80 38.51
C LEU A 66 -15.87 26.71 38.97
N LYS A 67 -16.19 27.09 40.22
CA LYS A 67 -17.56 27.17 40.75
C LYS A 67 -18.28 28.49 40.42
N GLY A 68 -17.57 29.53 39.95
CA GLY A 68 -18.11 30.86 39.65
C GLY A 68 -18.51 31.05 38.18
N ALA A 69 -19.65 31.73 37.94
CA ALA A 69 -20.33 31.80 36.64
C ALA A 69 -19.71 32.74 35.58
N ASP A 70 -18.73 33.56 35.92
CA ASP A 70 -18.18 34.56 34.98
C ASP A 70 -16.79 34.18 34.46
N LEU A 71 -16.77 33.46 33.34
CA LEU A 71 -15.56 33.09 32.62
C LEU A 71 -15.42 33.94 31.35
N LYS A 72 -15.07 35.22 31.51
CA LYS A 72 -14.70 36.08 30.37
C LYS A 72 -13.36 35.67 29.76
N GLU A 73 -13.48 35.33 28.47
CA GLU A 73 -12.55 35.43 27.33
C GLU A 73 -11.09 34.98 27.49
N PHE A 74 -10.74 33.97 26.71
CA PHE A 74 -9.46 33.98 26.02
C PHE A 74 -9.56 33.34 24.63
N LYS A 75 -8.85 33.94 23.67
CA LYS A 75 -8.71 33.50 22.27
C LYS A 75 -7.88 32.20 22.22
N TRP A 76 -8.48 31.11 21.78
CA TRP A 76 -7.77 29.87 21.42
C TRP A 76 -7.96 29.58 19.94
N ASP A 77 -6.95 28.94 19.37
CA ASP A 77 -6.77 28.68 17.95
C ASP A 77 -7.65 27.51 17.50
N VAL A 78 -8.93 27.77 17.36
CA VAL A 78 -9.91 26.86 16.78
C VAL A 78 -9.52 26.43 15.35
N GLN A 79 -8.69 27.21 14.64
CA GLN A 79 -8.23 26.92 13.29
C GLN A 79 -7.30 25.70 13.24
N GLU A 80 -6.46 25.47 14.26
CA GLU A 80 -5.65 24.25 14.38
C GLU A 80 -6.55 22.99 14.46
N TYR A 81 -7.72 23.09 15.07
CA TYR A 81 -8.66 21.96 15.23
C TYR A 81 -9.53 21.72 13.99
N ILE A 82 -9.88 22.78 13.25
CA ILE A 82 -10.51 22.65 11.92
C ILE A 82 -9.54 21.95 10.98
N LYS A 83 -8.27 22.37 10.96
CA LYS A 83 -7.23 21.79 10.12
C LYS A 83 -7.01 20.31 10.44
N TYR A 84 -6.91 19.95 11.72
CA TYR A 84 -6.79 18.56 12.14
C TYR A 84 -8.06 17.72 11.88
N GLY A 85 -9.25 18.33 11.89
CA GLY A 85 -10.52 17.67 11.53
C GLY A 85 -10.67 17.40 10.03
N GLN A 86 -10.18 18.32 9.19
CA GLN A 86 -10.13 18.18 7.73
C GLN A 86 -9.18 17.06 7.29
N ASP A 87 -8.05 16.90 7.98
CA ASP A 87 -7.01 15.91 7.65
C ASP A 87 -7.38 14.45 8.02
N ASN A 88 -8.46 14.21 8.78
CA ASN A 88 -8.83 12.88 9.32
C ASN A 88 -10.17 12.30 8.80
N ALA A 89 -10.72 12.83 7.70
CA ALA A 89 -11.96 12.34 7.07
C ALA A 89 -13.11 12.07 8.09
N LEU A 90 -13.40 13.05 8.94
CA LEU A 90 -14.49 12.96 9.92
C LEU A 90 -15.84 13.21 9.26
N ASN A 91 -16.91 12.66 9.85
CA ASN A 91 -18.30 12.85 9.40
C ASN A 91 -18.61 14.35 9.18
N SER A 92 -19.19 14.68 8.01
CA SER A 92 -19.59 16.04 7.61
C SER A 92 -20.43 16.79 8.66
N GLY A 93 -21.20 16.09 9.48
CA GLY A 93 -21.96 16.66 10.59
C GLY A 93 -21.06 17.24 11.69
N TRP A 94 -20.01 16.53 12.09
CA TRP A 94 -19.06 17.01 13.10
C TRP A 94 -18.16 18.14 12.57
N MET A 95 -17.81 18.08 11.28
CA MET A 95 -17.10 19.18 10.62
C MET A 95 -17.89 20.49 10.67
N LYS A 96 -19.21 20.42 10.42
CA LYS A 96 -20.10 21.57 10.59
C LYS A 96 -20.21 22.02 12.05
N GLU A 97 -20.19 21.11 13.02
CA GLU A 97 -20.18 21.47 14.44
C GLU A 97 -18.88 22.17 14.86
N LEU A 98 -17.72 21.72 14.36
CA LEU A 98 -16.42 22.37 14.55
C LEU A 98 -16.39 23.76 13.87
N GLU A 99 -16.90 23.87 12.65
CA GLU A 99 -17.03 25.12 11.92
C GLU A 99 -17.99 26.09 12.65
N ASN A 100 -19.14 25.61 13.13
CA ASN A 100 -20.07 26.43 13.92
C ASN A 100 -19.47 26.84 15.27
N ALA A 101 -18.74 25.95 15.93
CA ALA A 101 -17.98 26.28 17.13
C ALA A 101 -16.89 27.33 16.83
N SER A 102 -16.34 27.33 15.61
CA SER A 102 -15.37 28.32 15.17
C SER A 102 -15.93 29.69 14.82
N ALA A 103 -17.13 29.70 14.26
CA ALA A 103 -17.86 30.92 13.92
C ALA A 103 -18.38 31.63 15.18
N LYS A 104 -18.50 30.92 16.30
CA LYS A 104 -18.84 31.53 17.60
C LYS A 104 -17.63 32.27 18.14
N TYR A 105 -17.74 33.59 18.28
CA TYR A 105 -16.72 34.46 18.88
C TYR A 105 -16.30 34.03 20.31
N HIS A 106 -17.14 33.25 21.03
CA HIS A 106 -16.88 32.81 22.39
C HIS A 106 -17.41 31.37 22.65
N ILE A 107 -16.51 30.44 23.01
CA ILE A 107 -16.87 29.14 23.62
C ILE A 107 -16.41 29.12 25.08
N SER A 108 -17.20 28.53 25.98
CA SER A 108 -16.83 28.38 27.38
C SER A 108 -15.69 27.37 27.57
N LYS A 109 -14.99 27.45 28.71
CA LYS A 109 -13.85 26.54 29.01
C LYS A 109 -14.28 25.07 29.05
N LEU A 110 -15.50 24.78 29.52
CA LEU A 110 -16.10 23.45 29.52
C LEU A 110 -16.42 22.98 28.10
N GLU A 111 -16.98 23.85 27.26
CA GLU A 111 -17.26 23.53 25.86
C GLU A 111 -15.98 23.23 25.07
N ALA A 112 -14.90 23.99 25.29
CA ALA A 112 -13.60 23.69 24.69
C ALA A 112 -13.07 22.31 25.08
N LEU A 113 -13.17 21.93 26.36
CA LEU A 113 -12.75 20.61 26.82
C LEU A 113 -13.63 19.48 26.24
N LYS A 114 -14.94 19.73 26.13
CA LYS A 114 -15.88 18.79 25.49
C LYS A 114 -15.57 18.59 24.00
N VAL A 115 -15.24 19.65 23.27
CA VAL A 115 -14.85 19.57 21.86
C VAL A 115 -13.55 18.78 21.70
N GLN A 116 -12.52 19.07 22.52
CA GLN A 116 -11.24 18.36 22.46
C GLN A 116 -11.40 16.85 22.73
N THR A 117 -12.11 16.52 23.80
CA THR A 117 -12.33 15.12 24.18
C THR A 117 -13.23 14.40 23.18
N GLN A 118 -14.25 15.05 22.63
CA GLN A 118 -15.08 14.50 21.56
C GLN A 118 -14.27 14.23 20.29
N HIS A 119 -13.40 15.16 19.87
CA HIS A 119 -12.57 14.95 18.69
C HIS A 119 -11.67 13.70 18.82
N SER A 120 -11.03 13.50 19.98
CA SER A 120 -10.25 12.27 20.22
C SER A 120 -11.10 11.00 20.13
N LEU A 121 -12.38 11.05 20.53
CA LEU A 121 -13.30 9.93 20.37
C LEU A 121 -13.73 9.74 18.92
N GLU A 122 -14.02 10.81 18.17
CA GLU A 122 -14.36 10.76 16.75
C GLU A 122 -13.25 10.09 15.93
N VAL A 123 -12.00 10.48 16.14
CA VAL A 123 -10.83 9.85 15.48
C VAL A 123 -10.71 8.37 15.86
N MET A 124 -10.90 8.02 17.13
CA MET A 124 -10.85 6.62 17.58
C MET A 124 -11.95 5.78 16.90
N TYR A 125 -13.18 6.29 16.82
CA TYR A 125 -14.29 5.57 16.22
C TYR A 125 -14.18 5.45 14.69
N ALA A 126 -13.59 6.44 14.01
CA ALA A 126 -13.25 6.33 12.59
C ALA A 126 -12.24 5.20 12.35
N LYS A 127 -11.19 5.11 13.19
CA LYS A 127 -10.22 3.99 13.14
C LYS A 127 -10.87 2.64 13.45
N GLN A 128 -11.73 2.58 14.47
CA GLN A 128 -12.47 1.35 14.81
C GLN A 128 -13.35 0.89 13.64
N PHE A 129 -14.05 1.83 13.00
CA PHE A 129 -14.87 1.54 11.82
C PHE A 129 -14.04 0.96 10.69
N GLY A 130 -12.92 1.58 10.32
CA GLY A 130 -12.04 1.07 9.27
C GLY A 130 -11.46 -0.31 9.57
N THR A 131 -10.99 -0.55 10.79
CA THR A 131 -10.48 -1.87 11.21
C THR A 131 -11.57 -2.94 11.15
N MET A 132 -12.78 -2.62 11.62
CA MET A 132 -13.88 -3.57 11.62
C MET A 132 -14.42 -3.83 10.21
N HIS A 133 -14.63 -2.79 9.41
CA HIS A 133 -15.06 -2.92 8.01
C HIS A 133 -14.10 -3.78 7.19
N GLY A 134 -12.79 -3.54 7.30
CA GLY A 134 -11.78 -4.36 6.61
C GLY A 134 -11.79 -5.82 7.07
N ALA A 135 -11.89 -6.07 8.39
CA ALA A 135 -11.94 -7.43 8.91
C ALA A 135 -13.20 -8.20 8.49
N LEU A 136 -14.36 -7.54 8.47
CA LEU A 136 -15.62 -8.16 8.05
C LEU A 136 -15.68 -8.39 6.54
N SER A 137 -15.14 -7.47 5.74
CA SER A 137 -15.02 -7.64 4.29
C SER A 137 -14.15 -8.84 3.95
N ASP A 138 -12.97 -8.93 4.59
CA ASP A 138 -12.05 -10.07 4.43
C ASP A 138 -12.68 -11.38 4.94
N ALA A 139 -13.35 -11.37 6.10
CA ALA A 139 -14.04 -12.56 6.62
C ALA A 139 -15.10 -13.08 5.64
N PHE A 140 -15.89 -12.18 5.04
CA PHE A 140 -16.89 -12.55 4.06
C PHE A 140 -16.27 -13.08 2.75
N GLU A 141 -15.36 -12.31 2.14
CA GLU A 141 -14.75 -12.67 0.85
C GLU A 141 -13.97 -13.98 0.95
N SER A 142 -13.07 -14.08 1.93
CA SER A 142 -12.27 -15.29 2.12
C SER A 142 -13.12 -16.47 2.57
N GLY A 143 -14.15 -16.26 3.39
CA GLY A 143 -15.07 -17.31 3.82
C GLY A 143 -15.79 -17.93 2.62
N TYR A 144 -16.25 -17.09 1.68
CA TYR A 144 -16.93 -17.55 0.48
C TYR A 144 -16.00 -18.38 -0.42
N TYR A 145 -14.83 -17.83 -0.77
CA TYR A 145 -13.91 -18.51 -1.69
C TYR A 145 -13.24 -19.75 -1.10
N HIS A 146 -12.85 -19.74 0.18
CA HIS A 146 -12.32 -20.95 0.79
C HIS A 146 -13.38 -22.03 0.96
N THR A 147 -14.64 -21.66 1.22
CA THR A 147 -15.75 -22.64 1.21
C THR A 147 -15.89 -23.29 -0.16
N ALA A 148 -15.86 -22.50 -1.24
CA ALA A 148 -15.92 -23.01 -2.61
C ALA A 148 -14.72 -23.91 -2.95
N TYR A 149 -13.52 -23.51 -2.54
CA TYR A 149 -12.31 -24.31 -2.69
C TYR A 149 -12.41 -25.66 -1.98
N GLU A 150 -12.77 -25.67 -0.68
CA GLU A 150 -12.88 -26.93 0.07
C GLU A 150 -13.93 -27.84 -0.54
N LEU A 151 -15.04 -27.29 -1.05
CA LEU A 151 -16.06 -28.06 -1.76
C LEU A 151 -15.53 -28.67 -3.06
N GLN A 152 -14.90 -27.88 -3.92
CA GLN A 152 -14.33 -28.38 -5.18
C GLN A 152 -13.24 -29.43 -4.92
N HIS A 153 -12.37 -29.20 -3.94
CA HIS A 153 -11.34 -30.14 -3.49
C HIS A 153 -11.92 -31.41 -2.90
N GLY A 154 -12.98 -31.35 -2.09
CA GLY A 154 -13.59 -32.54 -1.53
C GLY A 154 -14.27 -33.42 -2.58
N PHE A 155 -14.71 -32.83 -3.70
CA PHE A 155 -15.31 -33.55 -4.82
C PHE A 155 -14.34 -33.92 -5.94
N ASN A 156 -13.08 -33.47 -5.89
CA ASN A 156 -12.10 -33.58 -6.99
C ASN A 156 -12.62 -33.03 -8.33
N VAL A 157 -13.53 -32.05 -8.27
CA VAL A 157 -14.17 -31.45 -9.44
C VAL A 157 -14.16 -29.92 -9.31
N GLY A 158 -13.77 -29.22 -10.38
CA GLY A 158 -13.71 -27.77 -10.47
C GLY A 158 -14.67 -27.18 -11.51
N TRP A 159 -15.22 -26.02 -11.18
CA TRP A 159 -16.09 -25.22 -12.05
C TRP A 159 -15.88 -23.73 -11.78
N ASP A 160 -16.31 -22.89 -12.71
CA ASP A 160 -16.19 -21.43 -12.57
C ASP A 160 -17.04 -20.91 -11.41
N ILE A 161 -16.42 -20.15 -10.51
CA ILE A 161 -17.07 -19.43 -9.42
C ILE A 161 -17.17 -17.96 -9.81
N ALA A 162 -18.38 -17.42 -9.76
CA ALA A 162 -18.59 -15.99 -9.99
C ALA A 162 -17.78 -15.18 -8.97
N GLY A 163 -16.95 -14.26 -9.46
CA GLY A 163 -16.20 -13.34 -8.62
C GLY A 163 -17.13 -12.40 -7.86
N LEU A 164 -16.86 -12.22 -6.56
CA LEU A 164 -17.47 -11.20 -5.72
C LEU A 164 -16.88 -9.83 -6.06
N ASP A 165 -17.73 -8.87 -6.43
CA ASP A 165 -17.32 -7.47 -6.55
C ASP A 165 -17.48 -6.72 -5.22
N GLN A 166 -16.80 -5.57 -5.09
CA GLN A 166 -16.84 -4.79 -3.87
C GLN A 166 -18.27 -4.31 -3.53
N ALA A 167 -19.10 -4.00 -4.53
CA ALA A 167 -20.45 -3.50 -4.30
C ALA A 167 -21.36 -4.58 -3.68
N GLN A 168 -21.16 -5.85 -4.05
CA GLN A 168 -21.83 -7.00 -3.46
C GLN A 168 -21.42 -7.17 -2.00
N ILE A 169 -20.12 -7.09 -1.69
CA ILE A 169 -19.61 -7.16 -0.32
C ILE A 169 -20.21 -6.04 0.54
N GLU A 170 -20.17 -4.80 0.07
CA GLU A 170 -20.75 -3.65 0.80
C GLU A 170 -22.25 -3.82 1.03
N LYS A 171 -22.99 -4.36 0.05
CA LYS A 171 -24.42 -4.61 0.17
C LYS A 171 -24.73 -5.65 1.26
N VAL A 172 -23.91 -6.70 1.37
CA VAL A 172 -24.04 -7.71 2.43
C VAL A 172 -23.73 -7.11 3.79
N LEU A 173 -22.62 -6.38 3.90
CA LEU A 173 -22.18 -5.72 5.14
C LEU A 173 -23.17 -4.66 5.66
N ALA A 174 -23.88 -3.99 4.77
CA ALA A 174 -24.89 -2.98 5.12
C ALA A 174 -26.22 -3.59 5.61
N LYS A 175 -26.47 -4.89 5.39
CA LYS A 175 -27.74 -5.54 5.72
C LYS A 175 -27.85 -5.82 7.22
N PRO A 176 -28.87 -5.29 7.91
CA PRO A 176 -29.14 -5.66 9.30
C PRO A 176 -29.51 -7.14 9.41
N TRP A 177 -28.90 -7.84 10.36
CA TRP A 177 -29.12 -9.28 10.55
C TRP A 177 -29.62 -9.65 11.94
N ALA A 178 -29.26 -8.89 12.98
CA ALA A 178 -29.72 -9.16 14.33
C ALA A 178 -31.13 -8.61 14.57
N ALA A 179 -31.78 -9.13 15.61
CA ALA A 179 -33.17 -8.79 15.96
C ALA A 179 -33.41 -7.31 16.32
N ASP A 180 -32.36 -6.56 16.65
CA ASP A 180 -32.44 -5.12 16.94
C ASP A 180 -32.56 -4.25 15.67
N GLY A 181 -32.44 -4.84 14.48
CA GLY A 181 -32.59 -4.15 13.20
C GLY A 181 -31.42 -3.26 12.80
N TYR A 182 -30.29 -3.32 13.52
CA TYR A 182 -29.09 -2.55 13.20
C TYR A 182 -28.06 -3.39 12.43
N ASN A 183 -27.26 -2.73 11.59
CA ASN A 183 -26.00 -3.29 11.09
C ASN A 183 -24.82 -2.88 11.98
N PHE A 184 -23.64 -3.43 11.69
CA PHE A 184 -22.45 -3.18 12.50
C PHE A 184 -22.03 -1.70 12.52
N SER A 185 -22.17 -1.00 11.39
CA SER A 185 -21.83 0.43 11.25
C SER A 185 -22.70 1.27 12.18
N GLU A 186 -24.02 1.05 12.15
CA GLU A 186 -24.97 1.73 13.03
C GLU A 186 -24.66 1.47 14.51
N ARG A 187 -24.26 0.24 14.89
CA ARG A 187 -23.82 -0.07 16.25
C ARG A 187 -22.57 0.69 16.66
N ILE A 188 -21.59 0.83 15.78
CA ILE A 188 -20.36 1.61 16.04
C ILE A 188 -20.74 3.07 16.30
N TRP A 189 -21.55 3.69 15.42
CA TRP A 189 -21.94 5.09 15.55
C TRP A 189 -22.86 5.35 16.75
N GLY A 190 -23.75 4.41 17.09
CA GLY A 190 -24.55 4.46 18.30
C GLY A 190 -23.70 4.42 19.57
N ASN A 191 -22.72 3.50 19.61
CA ASN A 191 -21.76 3.41 20.72
C ASN A 191 -20.90 4.68 20.86
N LYS A 192 -20.51 5.28 19.73
CA LYS A 192 -19.81 6.58 19.71
C LYS A 192 -20.61 7.66 20.42
N ASN A 193 -21.86 7.87 20.00
CA ASN A 193 -22.71 8.92 20.56
C ASN A 193 -22.94 8.71 22.06
N LYS A 194 -23.10 7.45 22.48
CA LYS A 194 -23.20 7.09 23.89
C LYS A 194 -21.93 7.46 24.67
N LEU A 195 -20.75 7.08 24.19
CA LEU A 195 -19.49 7.34 24.88
C LEU A 195 -19.19 8.84 24.97
N ILE A 196 -19.40 9.59 23.88
CA ILE A 196 -19.27 11.07 23.87
C ILE A 196 -20.17 11.68 24.95
N SER A 197 -21.44 11.27 24.99
CA SER A 197 -22.41 11.76 25.98
C SER A 197 -21.98 11.44 27.41
N GLU A 198 -21.49 10.22 27.66
CA GLU A 198 -20.99 9.81 28.97
C GLU A 198 -19.73 10.58 29.39
N VAL A 199 -18.86 10.93 28.44
CA VAL A 199 -17.66 11.75 28.68
C VAL A 199 -18.06 13.19 29.01
N HIS A 200 -18.92 13.79 28.19
CA HIS A 200 -19.41 15.15 28.40
C HIS A 200 -20.12 15.32 29.73
N ASN A 201 -20.95 14.36 30.12
CA ASN A 201 -21.65 14.36 31.39
C ASN A 201 -20.70 14.26 32.59
N GLU A 202 -19.63 13.47 32.46
CA GLU A 202 -18.60 13.36 33.51
C GLU A 202 -17.83 14.67 33.68
N LEU A 203 -17.40 15.28 32.57
CA LEU A 203 -16.68 16.55 32.56
C LEU A 203 -17.53 17.67 33.14
N SER A 204 -18.80 17.78 32.72
CA SER A 204 -19.77 18.74 33.26
C SER A 204 -19.94 18.58 34.77
N ARG A 205 -20.17 17.35 35.24
CA ARG A 205 -20.35 17.06 36.66
C ARG A 205 -19.10 17.38 37.48
N ASN A 206 -17.92 16.99 37.00
CA ASN A 206 -16.67 17.23 37.70
C ASN A 206 -16.38 18.73 37.85
N ILE A 207 -16.56 19.50 36.77
CA ILE A 207 -16.38 20.95 36.76
C ILE A 207 -17.41 21.64 37.66
N MET A 208 -18.70 21.30 37.56
CA MET A 208 -19.76 21.89 38.41
C MET A 208 -19.52 21.66 39.91
N LEU A 209 -19.00 20.49 40.29
CA LEU A 209 -18.74 20.16 41.69
C LEU A 209 -17.38 20.69 42.19
N GLY A 210 -16.52 21.20 41.29
CA GLY A 210 -15.13 21.51 41.62
C GLY A 210 -14.36 20.29 42.14
N ALA A 211 -14.70 19.10 41.63
CA ALA A 211 -14.12 17.84 42.10
C ALA A 211 -12.67 17.67 41.61
N ASP A 212 -11.93 16.74 42.21
CA ASP A 212 -10.57 16.42 41.75
C ASP A 212 -10.63 15.90 40.29
N PRO A 213 -9.85 16.46 39.36
CA PRO A 213 -9.76 15.99 37.97
C PRO A 213 -9.44 14.50 37.86
N GLN A 214 -8.67 13.96 38.81
CA GLN A 214 -8.33 12.55 38.84
C GLN A 214 -9.58 11.67 38.95
N LYS A 215 -10.63 12.12 39.66
CA LYS A 215 -11.90 11.37 39.74
C LYS A 215 -12.61 11.29 38.40
N ALA A 216 -12.57 12.36 37.59
CA ALA A 216 -13.13 12.33 36.24
C ALA A 216 -12.29 11.41 35.35
N ILE A 217 -10.95 11.51 35.40
CA ILE A 217 -10.04 10.62 34.68
C ILE A 217 -10.32 9.15 35.01
N ASP A 218 -10.40 8.79 36.28
CA ASP A 218 -10.66 7.41 36.72
C ASP A 218 -12.05 6.91 36.28
N SER A 219 -13.07 7.79 36.32
CA SER A 219 -14.42 7.47 35.83
C SER A 219 -14.45 7.26 34.31
N LEU A 220 -13.78 8.14 33.56
CA LEU A 220 -13.66 8.05 32.11
C LEU A 220 -12.89 6.81 31.68
N ALA A 221 -11.79 6.46 32.36
CA ALA A 221 -11.05 5.23 32.11
C ALA A 221 -11.94 3.98 32.23
N LYS A 222 -12.82 3.93 33.25
CA LYS A 222 -13.79 2.82 33.40
C LYS A 222 -14.81 2.76 32.26
N LYS A 223 -15.32 3.91 31.82
CA LYS A 223 -16.25 4.01 30.67
C LYS A 223 -15.59 3.61 29.36
N MET A 224 -14.37 4.10 29.11
CA MET A 224 -13.53 3.71 27.97
C MET A 224 -13.30 2.21 27.95
N ASN A 225 -12.93 1.61 29.09
CA ASN A 225 -12.71 0.15 29.18
C ASN A 225 -14.00 -0.65 28.92
N THR A 226 -15.15 -0.15 29.39
CA THR A 226 -16.45 -0.76 29.11
C THR A 226 -16.78 -0.70 27.63
N SER A 227 -16.56 0.46 26.99
CA SER A 227 -16.75 0.65 25.55
C SER A 227 -15.83 -0.24 24.72
N LYS A 228 -14.55 -0.36 25.11
CA LYS A 228 -13.58 -1.26 24.50
C LYS A 228 -14.06 -2.71 24.55
N ASN A 229 -14.52 -3.18 25.70
CA ASN A 229 -15.05 -4.54 25.84
C ASN A 229 -16.29 -4.77 24.98
N ASN A 230 -17.17 -3.76 24.88
CA ASN A 230 -18.32 -3.81 23.97
C ASN A 230 -17.90 -3.88 22.50
N ALA A 231 -16.86 -3.14 22.10
CA ALA A 231 -16.30 -3.16 20.75
C ALA A 231 -15.69 -4.53 20.43
N GLY A 232 -14.95 -5.14 21.36
CA GLY A 232 -14.42 -6.49 21.19
C GLY A 232 -15.52 -7.54 21.02
N ARG A 233 -16.58 -7.47 21.82
CA ARG A 233 -17.75 -8.34 21.66
C ARG A 233 -18.42 -8.16 20.32
N LEU A 234 -18.57 -6.92 19.88
CA LEU A 234 -19.18 -6.58 18.60
C LEU A 234 -18.39 -7.20 17.45
N VAL A 235 -17.07 -6.97 17.39
CA VAL A 235 -16.19 -7.49 16.33
C VAL A 235 -16.28 -9.01 16.23
N MET A 236 -16.14 -9.73 17.35
CA MET A 236 -16.18 -11.19 17.34
C MET A 236 -17.55 -11.76 16.99
N THR A 237 -18.64 -11.05 17.31
CA THR A 237 -19.99 -11.51 16.99
C THR A 237 -20.32 -11.27 15.52
N GLU A 238 -19.90 -10.13 14.98
CA GLU A 238 -20.11 -9.78 13.59
C GLU A 238 -19.23 -10.63 12.68
N GLU A 239 -17.97 -10.89 13.06
CA GLU A 239 -17.08 -11.81 12.32
C GLU A 239 -17.68 -13.22 12.20
N ALA A 240 -18.14 -13.80 13.31
CA ALA A 240 -18.81 -15.10 13.28
C ALA A 240 -20.08 -15.09 12.39
N TYR A 241 -20.83 -13.99 12.38
CA TYR A 241 -21.96 -13.82 11.46
C TYR A 241 -21.53 -13.77 10.00
N PHE A 242 -20.55 -12.95 9.64
CA PHE A 242 -20.12 -12.80 8.25
C PHE A 242 -19.38 -14.04 7.73
N SER A 243 -18.68 -14.80 8.59
CA SER A 243 -18.15 -16.14 8.27
C SER A 243 -19.29 -17.10 7.88
N SER A 244 -20.32 -17.21 8.73
CA SER A 244 -21.49 -18.06 8.46
C SER A 244 -22.31 -17.59 7.24
N ALA A 245 -22.47 -16.28 7.06
CA ALA A 245 -23.17 -15.72 5.90
C ALA A 245 -22.42 -16.01 4.59
N ALA A 246 -21.09 -15.94 4.60
CA ALA A 246 -20.27 -16.28 3.45
C ALA A 246 -20.38 -17.77 3.08
N GLN A 247 -20.37 -18.65 4.08
CA GLN A 247 -20.61 -20.08 3.88
C GLN A 247 -22.01 -20.34 3.31
N LYS A 248 -23.04 -19.68 3.87
CA LYS A 248 -24.42 -19.78 3.39
C LYS A 248 -24.52 -19.40 1.92
N ASP A 249 -23.99 -18.23 1.55
CA ASP A 249 -24.08 -17.73 0.18
C ASP A 249 -23.29 -18.61 -0.80
N CYS A 250 -22.18 -19.19 -0.35
CA CYS A 250 -21.43 -20.20 -1.12
C CYS A 250 -22.22 -21.51 -1.28
N PHE A 251 -22.80 -22.03 -0.20
CA PHE A 251 -23.65 -23.23 -0.25
C PHE A 251 -24.85 -23.03 -1.19
N GLU A 252 -25.49 -21.86 -1.16
CA GLU A 252 -26.57 -21.52 -2.09
C GLU A 252 -26.09 -21.43 -3.54
N SER A 253 -24.95 -20.80 -3.79
CA SER A 253 -24.40 -20.68 -5.16
C SER A 253 -23.96 -22.03 -5.73
N LEU A 254 -23.60 -22.98 -4.87
CA LEU A 254 -23.18 -24.33 -5.22
C LEU A 254 -24.29 -25.38 -5.14
N GLY A 255 -25.53 -24.98 -4.81
CA GLY A 255 -26.69 -25.87 -4.80
C GLY A 255 -26.67 -26.93 -3.69
N VAL A 256 -25.97 -26.68 -2.57
CA VAL A 256 -26.02 -27.54 -1.38
C VAL A 256 -27.45 -27.56 -0.83
N GLU A 257 -28.02 -28.75 -0.60
CA GLU A 257 -29.42 -28.88 -0.15
C GLU A 257 -29.57 -28.89 1.38
N GLN A 258 -28.61 -29.50 2.08
CA GLN A 258 -28.60 -29.65 3.53
C GLN A 258 -27.22 -29.33 4.11
N TYR A 259 -27.22 -28.86 5.35
CA TYR A 259 -26.01 -28.56 6.10
C TYR A 259 -26.09 -29.13 7.51
N GLU A 260 -24.96 -29.46 8.10
CA GLU A 260 -24.81 -29.93 9.48
C GLU A 260 -24.09 -28.86 10.32
N ILE A 261 -24.53 -28.69 11.56
CA ILE A 261 -23.90 -27.79 12.52
C ILE A 261 -22.71 -28.51 13.16
N VAL A 262 -21.54 -27.86 13.14
CA VAL A 262 -20.32 -28.33 13.81
C VAL A 262 -19.95 -27.34 14.90
N ALA A 263 -20.14 -27.74 16.15
CA ALA A 263 -19.74 -26.93 17.29
C ALA A 263 -18.25 -27.12 17.58
N THR A 264 -17.50 -26.03 17.82
CA THR A 264 -16.18 -26.14 18.44
C THR A 264 -16.35 -26.71 19.85
N LEU A 265 -16.00 -27.98 20.08
CA LEU A 265 -16.14 -28.66 21.37
C LEU A 265 -14.89 -28.45 22.25
N ASP A 266 -14.83 -27.34 22.97
CA ASP A 266 -13.81 -27.02 23.95
C ASP A 266 -14.41 -26.56 25.30
N SER A 267 -13.57 -26.10 26.23
CA SER A 267 -14.01 -25.64 27.56
C SER A 267 -14.88 -24.37 27.53
N HIS A 268 -14.99 -23.68 26.40
CA HIS A 268 -15.74 -22.43 26.22
C HIS A 268 -16.97 -22.61 25.32
N THR A 269 -17.27 -23.82 24.83
CA THR A 269 -18.50 -24.11 24.07
C THR A 269 -19.72 -23.84 24.94
N SER A 270 -20.75 -23.20 24.38
CA SER A 270 -22.02 -23.01 25.08
C SER A 270 -22.86 -24.30 25.09
N ASP A 271 -23.80 -24.40 26.04
CA ASP A 271 -24.78 -25.50 26.06
C ASP A 271 -25.64 -25.51 24.79
N ILE A 272 -25.93 -24.32 24.24
CA ILE A 272 -26.70 -24.17 23.00
C ILE A 272 -25.94 -24.83 21.84
N CYS A 273 -24.67 -24.46 21.63
CA CYS A 273 -23.84 -25.05 20.58
C CYS A 273 -23.68 -26.55 20.76
N ARG A 274 -23.39 -27.04 21.98
CA ARG A 274 -23.33 -28.48 22.27
C ARG A 274 -24.62 -29.23 21.94
N SER A 275 -25.77 -28.62 22.18
CA SER A 275 -27.07 -29.23 21.91
C SER A 275 -27.46 -29.25 20.42
N LEU A 276 -26.78 -28.43 19.61
CA LEU A 276 -27.00 -28.31 18.17
C LEU A 276 -25.95 -29.05 17.35
N ASP A 277 -24.82 -29.39 17.95
CA ASP A 277 -23.74 -30.16 17.33
C ASP A 277 -24.26 -31.46 16.71
N GLY A 278 -23.89 -31.70 15.46
CA GLY A 278 -24.30 -32.87 14.69
C GLY A 278 -25.73 -32.85 14.15
N LYS A 279 -26.51 -31.80 14.40
CA LYS A 279 -27.84 -31.65 13.78
C LYS A 279 -27.71 -31.09 12.37
N HIS A 280 -28.48 -31.64 11.45
CA HIS A 280 -28.57 -31.16 10.08
C HIS A 280 -29.93 -30.53 9.78
N PHE A 281 -29.93 -29.57 8.85
CA PHE A 281 -31.09 -28.79 8.43
C PHE A 281 -31.05 -28.55 6.92
N PRO A 282 -32.20 -28.37 6.25
CA PRO A 282 -32.22 -27.97 4.85
C PRO A 282 -31.84 -26.49 4.70
N MET A 283 -31.17 -26.13 3.59
CA MET A 283 -30.70 -24.75 3.34
C MET A 283 -31.83 -23.70 3.36
N LYS A 284 -33.06 -24.06 2.99
CA LYS A 284 -34.23 -23.17 3.09
C LYS A 284 -34.52 -22.68 4.52
N ASP A 285 -34.07 -23.45 5.51
CA ASP A 285 -34.25 -23.15 6.93
C ASP A 285 -32.99 -22.48 7.51
N TYR A 286 -31.98 -22.11 6.70
CA TYR A 286 -30.73 -21.49 7.15
C TYR A 286 -30.99 -20.09 7.73
N GLN A 287 -31.01 -20.02 9.06
CA GLN A 287 -31.33 -18.81 9.80
C GLN A 287 -30.28 -18.59 10.91
N PRO A 288 -29.42 -17.57 10.75
CA PRO A 288 -28.46 -17.18 11.78
C PRO A 288 -29.13 -16.95 13.14
N GLY A 289 -28.54 -17.52 14.19
CA GLY A 289 -29.05 -17.46 15.56
C GLY A 289 -30.15 -18.46 15.92
N VAL A 290 -30.67 -19.24 14.95
CA VAL A 290 -31.72 -20.24 15.19
C VAL A 290 -31.27 -21.62 14.74
N THR A 291 -30.94 -21.76 13.47
CA THR A 291 -30.55 -23.01 12.80
C THR A 291 -29.15 -22.92 12.20
N ALA A 292 -28.51 -21.76 12.25
CA ALA A 292 -27.13 -21.54 11.83
C ALA A 292 -26.40 -20.59 12.81
N PRO A 293 -25.06 -20.68 12.93
CA PRO A 293 -24.29 -19.77 13.75
C PRO A 293 -24.39 -18.31 13.23
N PRO A 294 -24.04 -17.30 14.05
CA PRO A 294 -23.70 -17.38 15.46
C PRO A 294 -24.95 -17.56 16.35
N PHE A 295 -24.93 -18.55 17.25
CA PHE A 295 -26.02 -18.79 18.21
C PHE A 295 -25.93 -17.89 19.46
N HIS A 296 -24.76 -17.32 19.70
CA HIS A 296 -24.48 -16.46 20.84
C HIS A 296 -23.33 -15.51 20.52
N VAL A 297 -23.10 -14.53 21.39
CA VAL A 297 -21.92 -13.66 21.30
C VAL A 297 -20.63 -14.49 21.40
N TYR A 298 -19.61 -14.16 20.61
CA TYR A 298 -18.39 -14.96 20.49
C TYR A 298 -18.62 -16.43 20.07
N CYS A 299 -19.64 -16.68 19.25
CA CYS A 299 -19.80 -18.02 18.66
C CYS A 299 -18.58 -18.36 17.79
N ARG A 300 -18.19 -19.63 17.80
CA ARG A 300 -17.10 -20.19 16.99
C ARG A 300 -17.55 -21.45 16.23
N SER A 301 -18.84 -21.75 16.30
CA SER A 301 -19.43 -22.89 15.61
C SER A 301 -19.57 -22.56 14.12
N THR A 302 -19.45 -23.58 13.29
CA THR A 302 -19.49 -23.47 11.84
C THR A 302 -20.54 -24.42 11.26
N THR A 303 -20.74 -24.37 9.94
CA THR A 303 -21.60 -25.30 9.21
C THR A 303 -20.81 -26.06 8.16
N VAL A 304 -21.15 -27.33 7.95
CA VAL A 304 -20.58 -28.17 6.87
C VAL A 304 -21.70 -28.62 5.93
N PRO A 305 -21.40 -28.93 4.66
CA PRO A 305 -22.38 -29.60 3.82
C PRO A 305 -22.74 -30.97 4.42
N TYR A 306 -24.03 -31.34 4.34
CA TYR A 306 -24.53 -32.64 4.78
C TYR A 306 -25.08 -33.45 3.61
N PHE A 307 -24.66 -34.71 3.53
CA PHE A 307 -25.08 -35.67 2.51
C PHE A 307 -25.55 -36.95 3.23
N ASP A 308 -26.75 -37.45 2.90
CA ASP A 308 -27.29 -38.68 3.52
C ASP A 308 -26.38 -39.90 3.23
N GLU A 309 -26.31 -40.88 4.16
CA GLU A 309 -25.41 -42.07 4.11
C GLU A 309 -25.65 -43.05 2.94
N GLN A 310 -26.45 -42.66 1.94
CA GLN A 310 -26.66 -43.34 0.66
C GLN A 310 -26.25 -42.45 -0.53
N PHE A 311 -25.33 -41.52 -0.32
CA PHE A 311 -24.66 -40.79 -1.38
C PHE A 311 -23.58 -41.68 -2.03
N ASP A 312 -23.97 -42.48 -3.02
CA ASP A 312 -23.13 -42.59 -4.21
C ASP A 312 -23.12 -41.19 -4.86
N ILE A 313 -21.96 -40.72 -5.32
CA ILE A 313 -21.84 -39.44 -6.03
C ILE A 313 -22.65 -39.58 -7.33
N GLY A 314 -23.94 -39.21 -7.27
CA GLY A 314 -24.95 -39.48 -8.29
C GLY A 314 -26.01 -38.39 -8.35
N GLU A 315 -25.90 -37.59 -9.41
CA GLU A 315 -26.86 -36.68 -10.08
C GLU A 315 -27.65 -35.63 -9.28
N ARG A 316 -27.21 -34.36 -9.39
CA ARG A 316 -28.01 -33.24 -9.97
C ARG A 316 -27.12 -32.27 -10.75
N ALA A 317 -27.62 -31.80 -11.90
CA ALA A 317 -26.98 -30.81 -12.77
C ALA A 317 -27.94 -29.65 -13.11
N ALA A 318 -27.41 -28.41 -13.20
CA ALA A 318 -27.80 -27.30 -14.13
C ALA A 318 -27.11 -25.97 -13.71
N ARG A 319 -26.60 -25.05 -14.56
CA ARG A 319 -26.29 -25.00 -16.01
C ARG A 319 -25.45 -23.74 -16.33
N ASP A 320 -24.86 -23.77 -17.53
CA ASP A 320 -24.06 -22.79 -18.30
C ASP A 320 -24.79 -21.50 -18.79
N GLU A 321 -24.05 -20.42 -19.09
CA GLU A 321 -24.49 -19.39 -20.07
C GLU A 321 -23.56 -19.10 -21.28
N GLU A 322 -22.31 -19.55 -21.35
CA GLU A 322 -21.51 -19.49 -22.61
C GLU A 322 -20.64 -20.72 -22.94
N THR A 323 -20.16 -21.53 -21.98
CA THR A 323 -19.45 -22.80 -22.28
C THR A 323 -19.64 -23.99 -21.31
N GLY A 324 -19.94 -23.79 -20.01
CA GLY A 324 -20.65 -24.78 -19.18
C GLY A 324 -19.92 -26.04 -18.73
N LYS A 325 -18.60 -26.11 -18.91
CA LYS A 325 -17.83 -27.34 -18.71
C LYS A 325 -17.34 -27.51 -17.27
N THR A 326 -17.43 -28.73 -16.79
CA THR A 326 -16.90 -29.18 -15.49
C THR A 326 -15.56 -29.88 -15.71
N TYR A 327 -14.61 -29.72 -14.77
CA TYR A 327 -13.23 -30.18 -14.92
C TYR A 327 -12.81 -31.06 -13.75
N TYR A 328 -12.01 -32.10 -14.00
CA TYR A 328 -11.32 -32.82 -12.92
C TYR A 328 -10.19 -31.96 -12.35
N ILE A 329 -10.12 -31.81 -11.02
CA ILE A 329 -9.03 -31.06 -10.37
C ILE A 329 -8.02 -32.00 -9.68
N PRO A 330 -6.70 -31.73 -9.76
CA PRO A 330 -5.69 -32.49 -9.04
C PRO A 330 -5.74 -32.31 -7.52
N ASP A 331 -5.54 -33.40 -6.77
CA ASP A 331 -5.48 -33.41 -5.31
C ASP A 331 -4.37 -32.49 -4.71
N ASP A 332 -3.34 -32.16 -5.49
CA ASP A 332 -2.19 -31.33 -5.09
C ASP A 332 -2.33 -29.84 -5.47
N MET A 333 -3.43 -29.44 -6.11
CA MET A 333 -3.71 -28.03 -6.43
C MET A 333 -3.87 -27.24 -5.13
N ASN A 334 -3.18 -26.10 -5.01
CA ASN A 334 -3.35 -25.22 -3.85
C ASN A 334 -4.38 -24.11 -4.11
N TYR A 335 -4.84 -23.45 -3.04
CA TYR A 335 -5.87 -22.42 -3.11
C TYR A 335 -5.55 -21.25 -4.06
N GLN A 336 -4.30 -20.80 -4.14
CA GLN A 336 -3.92 -19.69 -5.03
C GLN A 336 -4.07 -20.10 -6.49
N GLU A 337 -3.55 -21.29 -6.84
CA GLU A 337 -3.67 -21.86 -8.18
C GLU A 337 -5.13 -22.10 -8.57
N TRP A 338 -5.95 -22.56 -7.61
CA TRP A 338 -7.37 -22.73 -7.80
C TRP A 338 -8.09 -21.40 -8.10
N LYS A 339 -7.85 -20.37 -7.28
CA LYS A 339 -8.50 -19.06 -7.43
C LYS A 339 -8.17 -18.43 -8.79
N GLU A 340 -6.89 -18.44 -9.17
CA GLU A 340 -6.44 -17.92 -10.47
C GLU A 340 -7.14 -18.63 -11.64
N THR A 341 -7.39 -19.94 -11.50
CA THR A 341 -7.94 -20.78 -12.58
C THR A 341 -9.46 -20.70 -12.69
N PHE A 342 -10.17 -20.81 -11.57
CA PHE A 342 -11.62 -21.00 -11.52
C PHE A 342 -12.40 -19.78 -11.02
N VAL A 343 -11.73 -18.74 -10.50
CA VAL A 343 -12.36 -17.48 -10.07
C VAL A 343 -11.92 -16.34 -10.98
N ASP A 344 -10.62 -16.21 -11.22
CA ASP A 344 -10.05 -15.07 -11.95
C ASP A 344 -10.04 -15.27 -13.48
N GLY A 345 -10.66 -16.35 -13.97
CA GLY A 345 -10.82 -16.64 -15.41
C GLY A 345 -9.53 -17.15 -16.07
N GLY A 346 -8.72 -17.93 -15.36
CA GLY A 346 -7.52 -18.57 -15.88
C GLY A 346 -7.78 -19.65 -16.94
N ASP A 347 -6.72 -20.07 -17.64
CA ASP A 347 -6.78 -21.07 -18.71
C ASP A 347 -7.12 -22.47 -18.17
N LYS A 348 -8.07 -23.17 -18.79
CA LYS A 348 -8.51 -24.51 -18.38
C LYS A 348 -8.15 -25.63 -19.38
N SER A 349 -7.36 -25.31 -20.41
CA SER A 349 -7.09 -26.19 -21.56
C SER A 349 -6.37 -27.51 -21.26
N GLY A 350 -5.68 -27.61 -20.11
CA GLY A 350 -5.00 -28.83 -19.67
C GLY A 350 -5.72 -29.61 -18.58
N PHE A 351 -6.97 -29.27 -18.25
CA PHE A 351 -7.83 -30.13 -17.44
C PHE A 351 -8.67 -31.05 -18.33
N ASP A 352 -8.89 -32.27 -17.86
CA ASP A 352 -9.83 -33.17 -18.51
C ASP A 352 -11.25 -32.67 -18.24
N VAL A 353 -12.00 -32.44 -19.33
CA VAL A 353 -13.41 -32.06 -19.27
C VAL A 353 -14.20 -33.29 -18.88
N LEU A 354 -15.08 -33.14 -17.89
CA LEU A 354 -16.08 -34.13 -17.52
C LEU A 354 -17.20 -34.05 -18.58
N ASP A 355 -17.04 -34.81 -19.67
CA ASP A 355 -18.01 -34.91 -20.77
C ASP A 355 -18.75 -36.24 -20.65
N ASP A 356 -19.91 -36.26 -19.97
CA ASP A 356 -20.70 -37.48 -19.85
C ASP A 356 -21.63 -37.72 -21.06
N GLY A 357 -21.78 -36.75 -21.97
CA GLY A 357 -22.44 -36.88 -23.27
C GLY A 357 -23.85 -37.49 -23.26
N SER A 358 -24.44 -37.74 -22.09
CA SER A 358 -25.65 -38.53 -21.91
C SER A 358 -26.33 -38.10 -20.62
N ALA A 359 -27.58 -37.66 -20.76
CA ALA A 359 -28.50 -37.80 -19.67
C ALA A 359 -28.59 -39.30 -19.33
N LEU A 360 -28.26 -39.65 -18.09
CA LEU A 360 -28.50 -40.93 -17.42
C LEU A 360 -27.39 -41.99 -17.55
N HIS A 361 -26.84 -42.32 -16.37
CA HIS A 361 -26.19 -43.58 -15.94
C HIS A 361 -24.66 -43.62 -15.84
N TYR A 362 -24.18 -43.68 -14.58
CA TYR A 362 -22.94 -44.37 -14.23
C TYR A 362 -23.22 -45.87 -14.00
N THR A 363 -22.46 -46.74 -14.67
CA THR A 363 -22.28 -48.13 -14.26
C THR A 363 -20.96 -48.30 -13.50
N HIS A 364 -20.98 -49.22 -12.53
CA HIS A 364 -19.88 -49.68 -11.68
C HIS A 364 -18.48 -49.61 -12.30
N HIS A 365 -17.53 -49.14 -11.49
CA HIS A 365 -16.08 -49.25 -11.67
C HIS A 365 -15.66 -50.61 -12.27
N GLU A 366 -15.09 -50.61 -13.48
CA GLU A 366 -14.14 -51.64 -13.90
C GLU A 366 -12.74 -51.26 -13.36
N GLU A 367 -11.95 -52.27 -12.96
CA GLU A 367 -10.57 -52.12 -12.48
C GLU A 367 -9.67 -51.40 -13.52
N PRO A 368 -8.64 -50.66 -13.08
CA PRO A 368 -8.01 -49.64 -13.90
C PRO A 368 -7.19 -50.23 -15.06
N GLU A 369 -7.49 -49.78 -16.27
CA GLU A 369 -6.53 -49.80 -17.37
C GLU A 369 -5.29 -48.94 -17.02
N PRO A 370 -4.09 -49.29 -17.54
CA PRO A 370 -2.87 -48.56 -17.25
C PRO A 370 -3.01 -47.08 -17.64
N PRO A 371 -2.40 -46.16 -16.87
CA PRO A 371 -2.67 -44.74 -16.99
C PRO A 371 -2.30 -44.26 -18.40
N LYS A 372 -3.29 -43.73 -19.12
CA LYS A 372 -3.02 -42.88 -20.29
C LYS A 372 -2.19 -41.68 -19.79
N PRO A 373 -1.15 -41.25 -20.52
CA PRO A 373 -0.27 -40.17 -20.08
C PRO A 373 -1.09 -38.91 -19.83
N LYS A 374 -1.06 -38.43 -18.58
CA LYS A 374 -1.71 -37.18 -18.15
C LYS A 374 -1.21 -36.04 -19.04
N LYS A 375 -2.12 -35.27 -19.66
CA LYS A 375 -1.74 -33.98 -20.26
C LYS A 375 -1.28 -33.07 -19.11
N GLU A 376 -0.01 -32.68 -19.14
CA GLU A 376 0.57 -31.82 -18.12
C GLU A 376 0.00 -30.40 -18.26
N TYR A 377 -0.72 -29.92 -17.24
CA TYR A 377 -1.25 -28.57 -17.20
C TYR A 377 -0.14 -27.55 -16.91
N LEU A 378 0.06 -26.62 -17.85
CA LEU A 378 1.16 -25.65 -17.87
C LEU A 378 0.68 -24.25 -17.43
N THR A 379 0.73 -23.98 -16.12
CA THR A 379 0.52 -22.62 -15.57
C THR A 379 1.64 -21.67 -16.00
N LYS A 380 1.44 -20.35 -15.86
CA LYS A 380 2.49 -19.33 -16.05
C LYS A 380 3.77 -19.68 -15.27
N LYS A 381 3.61 -20.01 -13.98
CA LYS A 381 4.70 -20.44 -13.09
C LYS A 381 5.39 -21.73 -13.54
N LYS A 382 4.62 -22.73 -14.00
CA LYS A 382 5.17 -23.98 -14.55
C LYS A 382 5.89 -23.76 -15.88
N LEU A 383 5.38 -22.91 -16.76
CA LEU A 383 6.05 -22.52 -18.00
C LEU A 383 7.36 -21.79 -17.72
N GLN A 384 7.34 -20.81 -16.82
CA GLN A 384 8.55 -20.11 -16.37
C GLN A 384 9.57 -21.07 -15.75
N ALA A 385 9.12 -22.01 -14.89
CA ALA A 385 10.00 -23.01 -14.29
C ALA A 385 10.59 -23.96 -15.34
N LYS A 386 9.81 -24.39 -16.33
CA LYS A 386 10.28 -25.25 -17.44
C LYS A 386 11.25 -24.53 -18.37
N ILE A 387 11.02 -23.24 -18.63
CA ILE A 387 11.96 -22.41 -19.41
C ILE A 387 13.27 -22.23 -18.64
N ALA A 388 13.20 -21.94 -17.33
CA ALA A 388 14.39 -21.80 -16.48
C ALA A 388 15.16 -23.14 -16.34
N ASP A 389 14.45 -24.26 -16.23
CA ASP A 389 15.07 -25.58 -16.23
C ASP A 389 15.73 -25.91 -17.57
N ALA A 390 15.09 -25.57 -18.69
CA ALA A 390 15.69 -25.68 -20.02
C ALA A 390 16.94 -24.80 -20.16
N ASP A 391 16.95 -23.59 -19.60
CA ASP A 391 18.14 -22.72 -19.58
C ASP A 391 19.32 -23.38 -18.86
N VAL A 392 19.06 -23.96 -17.68
CA VAL A 392 20.08 -24.70 -16.91
C VAL A 392 20.59 -25.92 -17.69
N GLN A 393 19.70 -26.65 -18.36
CA GLN A 393 20.09 -27.80 -19.18
C GLN A 393 20.93 -27.38 -20.40
N LEU A 394 20.60 -26.24 -21.03
CA LEU A 394 21.38 -25.69 -22.14
C LEU A 394 22.77 -25.25 -21.68
N GLU A 395 22.90 -24.61 -20.52
CA GLU A 395 24.20 -24.24 -19.93
C GLU A 395 25.08 -25.48 -19.64
N ASP A 396 24.49 -26.55 -19.09
CA ASP A 396 25.22 -27.80 -18.82
C ASP A 396 25.66 -28.49 -20.12
N LEU A 397 24.78 -28.56 -21.13
CA LEU A 397 25.12 -29.11 -22.44
C LEU A 397 26.19 -28.29 -23.16
N GLU A 398 26.16 -26.96 -23.02
CA GLU A 398 27.20 -26.07 -23.56
C GLU A 398 28.55 -26.30 -22.85
N ALA A 399 28.55 -26.51 -21.54
CA ALA A 399 29.75 -26.86 -20.78
C ALA A 399 30.31 -28.23 -21.19
N GLN A 400 29.45 -29.23 -21.40
CA GLN A 400 29.84 -30.54 -21.94
C GLN A 400 30.40 -30.41 -23.36
N PHE A 401 29.78 -29.60 -24.20
CA PHE A 401 30.24 -29.31 -25.56
C PHE A 401 31.64 -28.70 -25.53
N LYS A 402 31.86 -27.67 -24.70
CA LYS A 402 33.19 -27.07 -24.46
C LYS A 402 34.22 -28.07 -23.97
N GLY A 403 33.81 -29.00 -23.10
CA GLY A 403 34.69 -30.06 -22.59
C GLY A 403 35.20 -30.99 -23.68
N VAL A 404 34.34 -31.35 -24.65
CA VAL A 404 34.71 -32.22 -25.79
C VAL A 404 35.42 -31.44 -26.89
N SER A 405 35.05 -30.18 -27.13
CA SER A 405 35.62 -29.34 -28.19
C SER A 405 36.96 -28.69 -27.82
N GLY A 406 37.40 -28.80 -26.57
CA GLY A 406 38.63 -28.15 -26.10
C GLY A 406 38.46 -26.65 -25.81
N GLY A 407 37.26 -26.22 -25.44
CA GLY A 407 36.94 -24.86 -24.97
C GLY A 407 36.10 -24.04 -25.93
N TRP A 408 35.72 -24.58 -27.10
CA TRP A 408 34.94 -23.89 -28.13
C TRP A 408 33.44 -24.05 -27.91
N THR A 409 32.67 -22.97 -28.14
CA THR A 409 31.21 -23.06 -28.24
C THR A 409 30.79 -23.61 -29.61
N PHE A 410 29.55 -24.08 -29.71
CA PHE A 410 29.00 -24.51 -31.00
C PHE A 410 28.98 -23.37 -32.04
N ASP A 411 28.60 -22.16 -31.62
CA ASP A 411 28.58 -20.99 -32.50
C ASP A 411 29.97 -20.60 -33.01
N GLU A 412 30.99 -20.67 -32.14
CA GLU A 412 32.37 -20.41 -32.53
C GLU A 412 32.87 -21.45 -33.54
N VAL A 413 32.50 -22.73 -33.34
CA VAL A 413 32.82 -23.80 -34.28
C VAL A 413 32.16 -23.57 -35.65
N LEU A 414 30.87 -23.26 -35.70
CA LEU A 414 30.20 -22.97 -36.97
C LEU A 414 30.77 -21.73 -37.66
N LYS A 415 31.10 -20.70 -36.89
CA LYS A 415 31.62 -19.43 -37.43
C LYS A 415 33.02 -19.59 -38.04
N ASP A 416 33.92 -20.29 -37.34
CA ASP A 416 35.33 -20.35 -37.72
C ASP A 416 35.67 -21.56 -38.60
N PHE A 417 34.88 -22.64 -38.53
CA PHE A 417 35.13 -23.89 -39.24
C PHE A 417 34.00 -24.28 -40.21
N GLY A 418 32.83 -23.65 -40.13
CA GLY A 418 31.71 -23.86 -41.07
C GLY A 418 30.83 -25.06 -40.75
N SER A 419 31.38 -26.15 -40.22
CA SER A 419 30.64 -27.33 -39.78
C SER A 419 31.36 -28.10 -38.65
N LEU A 420 30.64 -28.98 -37.96
CA LEU A 420 31.25 -29.89 -36.98
C LEU A 420 32.23 -30.86 -37.67
N GLU A 421 31.92 -31.29 -38.89
CA GLU A 421 32.73 -32.19 -39.71
C GLU A 421 34.05 -31.58 -40.16
N ASP A 422 34.08 -30.26 -40.37
CA ASP A 422 35.28 -29.51 -40.71
C ASP A 422 36.13 -29.16 -39.47
N PHE A 423 35.53 -29.24 -38.29
CA PHE A 423 36.17 -28.95 -37.00
C PHE A 423 36.88 -30.16 -36.40
N THR A 424 36.25 -31.35 -36.42
CA THR A 424 36.81 -32.56 -35.80
C THR A 424 36.29 -33.84 -36.47
N ASP A 425 36.96 -34.97 -36.23
CA ASP A 425 36.63 -36.28 -36.77
C ASP A 425 36.55 -37.39 -35.69
N GLY A 426 36.17 -38.60 -36.08
CA GLY A 426 36.17 -39.77 -35.20
C GLY A 426 35.16 -39.69 -34.03
N ASP A 427 35.59 -40.17 -32.85
CA ASP A 427 34.71 -40.33 -31.67
C ASP A 427 34.23 -39.00 -31.09
N ASP A 428 35.03 -37.93 -31.19
CA ASP A 428 34.67 -36.62 -30.66
C ASP A 428 33.65 -35.91 -31.56
N LEU A 429 33.73 -36.09 -32.88
CA LEU A 429 32.67 -35.66 -33.81
C LEU A 429 31.33 -36.31 -33.47
N ALA A 430 31.33 -37.62 -33.18
CA ALA A 430 30.12 -38.35 -32.81
C ALA A 430 29.50 -37.81 -31.51
N LYS A 431 30.32 -37.49 -30.49
CA LYS A 431 29.86 -36.89 -29.22
C LYS A 431 29.30 -35.48 -29.42
N LEU A 432 29.99 -34.62 -30.16
CA LEU A 432 29.55 -33.24 -30.41
C LEU A 432 28.22 -33.19 -31.18
N LYS A 433 28.01 -34.10 -32.14
CA LYS A 433 26.72 -34.22 -32.85
C LYS A 433 25.56 -34.61 -31.93
N VAL A 434 25.81 -35.50 -30.97
CA VAL A 434 24.78 -35.90 -29.99
C VAL A 434 24.43 -34.74 -29.07
N LEU A 435 25.44 -34.03 -28.55
CA LEU A 435 25.22 -32.84 -27.71
C LEU A 435 24.47 -31.74 -28.47
N HIS A 436 24.85 -31.49 -29.73
CA HIS A 436 24.17 -30.51 -30.57
C HIS A 436 22.70 -30.88 -30.81
N SER A 437 22.40 -32.14 -31.12
CA SER A 437 21.01 -32.60 -31.29
C SER A 437 20.18 -32.48 -30.00
N GLN A 438 20.80 -32.62 -28.82
CA GLN A 438 20.13 -32.38 -27.53
C GLN A 438 19.84 -30.90 -27.30
N VAL A 439 20.79 -30.02 -27.65
CA VAL A 439 20.59 -28.56 -27.62
C VAL A 439 19.42 -28.16 -28.52
N GLU A 440 19.40 -28.60 -29.78
CA GLU A 440 18.32 -28.28 -30.73
C GLU A 440 16.94 -28.74 -30.21
N ALA A 441 16.87 -29.91 -29.58
CA ALA A 441 15.63 -30.45 -29.03
C ALA A 441 15.13 -29.61 -27.84
N ILE A 442 16.02 -29.19 -26.93
CA ILE A 442 15.67 -28.39 -25.76
C ILE A 442 15.32 -26.96 -26.19
N GLU A 443 16.03 -26.37 -27.14
CA GLU A 443 15.72 -25.04 -27.70
C GLU A 443 14.34 -25.01 -28.36
N ALA A 444 14.01 -26.04 -29.15
CA ALA A 444 12.69 -26.15 -29.77
C ALA A 444 11.57 -26.24 -28.72
N GLN A 445 11.79 -27.01 -27.66
CA GLN A 445 10.81 -27.19 -26.60
C GLN A 445 10.68 -25.94 -25.72
N LYS A 446 11.79 -25.26 -25.42
CA LYS A 446 11.82 -23.95 -24.75
C LYS A 446 11.06 -22.90 -25.56
N ALA A 447 11.24 -22.86 -26.88
CA ALA A 447 10.51 -21.94 -27.77
C ALA A 447 8.99 -22.18 -27.73
N GLU A 448 8.54 -23.45 -27.72
CA GLU A 448 7.13 -23.80 -27.59
C GLU A 448 6.55 -23.35 -26.23
N TRP A 449 7.29 -23.55 -25.14
CA TRP A 449 6.90 -23.07 -23.81
C TRP A 449 6.87 -21.55 -23.73
N GLN A 450 7.85 -20.88 -24.33
CA GLN A 450 7.91 -19.42 -24.40
C GLN A 450 6.71 -18.86 -25.16
N GLN A 451 6.32 -19.46 -26.29
CA GLN A 451 5.13 -19.05 -27.04
C GLN A 451 3.86 -19.17 -26.18
N LYS A 452 3.68 -20.30 -25.50
CA LYS A 452 2.52 -20.51 -24.59
C LYS A 452 2.52 -19.54 -23.41
N LEU A 453 3.69 -19.18 -22.89
CA LEU A 453 3.83 -18.16 -21.85
C LEU A 453 3.43 -16.79 -22.38
N ASN A 454 3.87 -16.43 -23.59
CA ASN A 454 3.57 -15.16 -24.24
C ASN A 454 2.07 -14.99 -24.50
N GLU A 455 1.39 -16.03 -25.00
CA GLU A 455 -0.07 -16.03 -25.21
C GLU A 455 -0.83 -15.74 -23.91
N LYS A 456 -0.40 -16.34 -22.79
CA LYS A 456 -0.98 -16.12 -21.46
C LYS A 456 -0.74 -14.69 -20.96
N LEU A 457 0.48 -14.18 -21.14
CA LEU A 457 0.84 -12.81 -20.75
C LEU A 457 0.01 -11.78 -21.53
N ILE A 458 -0.18 -11.97 -22.83
CA ILE A 458 -1.00 -11.09 -23.67
C ILE A 458 -2.46 -11.07 -23.21
N ALA A 459 -3.03 -12.24 -22.90
CA ALA A 459 -4.42 -12.34 -22.42
C ALA A 459 -4.62 -11.62 -21.07
N GLU A 460 -3.68 -11.80 -20.13
CA GLU A 460 -3.66 -11.12 -18.83
C GLU A 460 -3.57 -9.60 -19.00
N GLN A 461 -2.67 -9.12 -19.86
CA GLN A 461 -2.47 -7.70 -20.14
C GLN A 461 -3.69 -7.04 -20.80
N LYS A 462 -4.35 -7.73 -21.74
CA LYS A 462 -5.59 -7.24 -22.36
C LYS A 462 -6.69 -7.05 -21.32
N LYS A 463 -6.86 -8.02 -20.42
CA LYS A 463 -7.87 -7.94 -19.35
C LYS A 463 -7.61 -6.75 -18.42
N THR A 464 -6.35 -6.55 -18.01
CA THR A 464 -5.96 -5.45 -17.13
C THR A 464 -6.13 -4.08 -17.79
N LEU A 465 -5.68 -3.93 -19.04
CA LEU A 465 -5.81 -2.66 -19.77
C LEU A 465 -7.26 -2.32 -20.11
N ALA A 466 -8.11 -3.31 -20.40
CA ALA A 466 -9.54 -3.08 -20.62
C ALA A 466 -10.22 -2.55 -19.36
N LYS A 467 -9.89 -3.10 -18.17
CA LYS A 467 -10.37 -2.59 -16.89
C LYS A 467 -9.89 -1.15 -16.64
N GLN A 468 -8.60 -0.90 -16.85
CA GLN A 468 -8.01 0.43 -16.68
C GLN A 468 -8.66 1.47 -17.61
N GLN A 469 -8.96 1.09 -18.86
CA GLN A 469 -9.65 1.97 -19.80
C GLN A 469 -11.01 2.40 -19.27
N VAL A 470 -11.83 1.46 -18.78
CA VAL A 470 -13.17 1.74 -18.23
C VAL A 470 -13.09 2.68 -17.02
N GLU A 471 -12.14 2.45 -16.11
CA GLU A 471 -11.94 3.30 -14.93
C GLU A 471 -11.51 4.72 -15.31
N LEU A 472 -10.57 4.87 -16.24
CA LEU A 472 -10.13 6.18 -16.72
C LEU A 472 -11.22 6.93 -17.48
N GLU A 473 -12.06 6.23 -18.24
CA GLU A 473 -13.22 6.81 -18.91
C GLU A 473 -14.27 7.32 -17.89
N ALA A 474 -14.50 6.58 -16.80
CA ALA A 474 -15.36 7.03 -15.70
C ALA A 474 -14.78 8.25 -14.96
N GLN A 475 -13.47 8.26 -14.68
CA GLN A 475 -12.78 9.42 -14.07
C GLN A 475 -12.85 10.64 -14.98
N LYS A 476 -12.59 10.46 -16.28
CA LYS A 476 -12.73 11.53 -17.28
C LYS A 476 -14.14 12.11 -17.26
N ALA A 477 -15.18 11.27 -17.21
CA ALA A 477 -16.56 11.73 -17.16
C ALA A 477 -16.85 12.53 -15.88
N ALA A 478 -16.36 12.09 -14.72
CA ALA A 478 -16.52 12.80 -13.46
C ALA A 478 -15.81 14.17 -13.44
N VAL A 479 -14.55 14.23 -13.87
CA VAL A 479 -13.78 15.48 -13.93
C VAL A 479 -14.35 16.43 -15.00
N GLN A 480 -14.80 15.89 -16.14
CA GLN A 480 -15.51 16.68 -17.15
C GLN A 480 -16.82 17.26 -16.60
N GLN A 481 -17.54 16.51 -15.78
CA GLN A 481 -18.76 17.00 -15.12
C GLN A 481 -18.44 18.11 -14.11
N GLN A 482 -17.38 17.97 -13.32
CA GLN A 482 -16.90 19.04 -12.43
C GLN A 482 -16.56 20.32 -13.21
N LEU A 483 -15.93 20.17 -14.38
CA LEU A 483 -15.62 21.31 -15.25
C LEU A 483 -16.90 21.94 -15.83
N ASN A 484 -17.90 21.15 -16.18
CA ASN A 484 -19.19 21.62 -16.69
C ASN A 484 -20.02 22.34 -15.61
N ASP A 485 -19.95 21.86 -14.36
CA ASP A 485 -20.65 22.43 -13.21
C ASP A 485 -19.90 23.64 -12.61
N PHE A 486 -18.68 23.92 -13.07
CA PHE A 486 -17.90 25.05 -12.60
C PHE A 486 -18.51 26.37 -13.11
N GLU A 487 -18.88 27.25 -12.17
CA GLU A 487 -19.41 28.57 -12.51
C GLU A 487 -18.30 29.47 -13.09
N VAL A 488 -18.39 29.77 -14.39
CA VAL A 488 -17.44 30.68 -15.05
C VAL A 488 -17.85 32.13 -14.79
N LYS A 489 -17.21 32.76 -13.80
CA LYS A 489 -17.46 34.17 -13.45
C LYS A 489 -16.73 35.12 -14.41
N THR A 490 -17.37 36.27 -14.67
CA THR A 490 -16.79 37.37 -15.46
C THR A 490 -16.41 38.53 -14.54
N TYR A 491 -15.19 39.03 -14.70
CA TYR A 491 -14.64 40.14 -13.95
C TYR A 491 -14.35 41.31 -14.88
N SER A 492 -14.90 42.47 -14.55
CA SER A 492 -14.85 43.68 -15.36
C SER A 492 -14.07 44.81 -14.68
N GLY A 493 -13.40 45.64 -15.47
CA GLY A 493 -12.72 46.85 -14.98
C GLY A 493 -11.40 46.59 -14.26
N ILE A 494 -11.01 45.32 -14.03
CA ILE A 494 -9.66 44.99 -13.55
C ILE A 494 -8.63 45.37 -14.63
N TRP A 495 -8.83 44.92 -15.88
CA TRP A 495 -8.05 45.37 -17.02
C TRP A 495 -8.78 46.47 -17.78
N TYR A 496 -8.02 47.41 -18.35
CA TYR A 496 -8.59 48.52 -19.11
C TYR A 496 -9.29 47.98 -20.37
N ASN A 497 -10.59 48.26 -20.49
CA ASN A 497 -11.46 47.82 -21.59
C ASN A 497 -11.38 46.31 -21.90
N LYS A 498 -11.14 45.49 -20.88
CA LYS A 498 -11.05 44.04 -21.05
C LYS A 498 -11.70 43.35 -19.86
N ASP A 499 -12.80 42.68 -20.15
CA ASP A 499 -13.38 41.70 -19.25
C ASP A 499 -12.61 40.39 -19.37
N VAL A 500 -12.49 39.68 -18.26
CA VAL A 500 -11.85 38.36 -18.20
C VAL A 500 -12.72 37.41 -17.41
N THR A 501 -12.62 36.14 -17.71
CA THR A 501 -13.32 35.08 -16.99
C THR A 501 -12.35 34.24 -16.16
N THR A 502 -12.88 33.42 -15.26
CA THR A 502 -12.09 32.39 -14.55
C THR A 502 -11.37 31.47 -15.54
N ALA A 503 -11.96 31.18 -16.70
CA ALA A 503 -11.35 30.36 -17.75
C ALA A 503 -10.14 31.03 -18.45
N ASP A 504 -10.04 32.36 -18.42
CA ASP A 504 -8.92 33.09 -19.02
C ASP A 504 -7.67 33.09 -18.13
N TRP A 505 -7.79 32.66 -16.87
CA TRP A 505 -6.78 32.82 -15.82
C TRP A 505 -5.36 32.40 -16.23
N ALA A 506 -5.22 31.25 -16.89
CA ALA A 506 -3.90 30.71 -17.29
C ALA A 506 -3.13 31.64 -18.26
N GLY A 507 -3.83 32.53 -18.97
CA GLY A 507 -3.24 33.53 -19.86
C GLY A 507 -3.02 34.91 -19.24
N LEU A 508 -3.37 35.10 -17.96
CA LEU A 508 -3.32 36.40 -17.29
C LEU A 508 -2.06 36.57 -16.45
N ASN A 509 -1.46 37.77 -16.50
CA ASN A 509 -0.40 38.16 -15.57
C ASN A 509 -1.00 38.68 -14.25
N ILE A 510 -1.55 37.77 -13.45
CA ILE A 510 -2.20 38.09 -12.18
C ILE A 510 -1.22 38.76 -11.21
N GLU A 511 -0.03 38.19 -11.04
CA GLU A 511 1.01 38.69 -10.14
C GLU A 511 1.43 40.13 -10.50
N GLY A 512 1.64 40.41 -11.79
CA GLY A 512 1.96 41.75 -12.26
C GLY A 512 0.80 42.73 -12.03
N LYS A 513 -0.44 42.25 -12.11
CA LYS A 513 -1.62 43.08 -11.88
C LYS A 513 -1.86 43.35 -10.38
N LYS A 514 -1.54 42.41 -9.49
CA LYS A 514 -1.56 42.63 -8.03
C LYS A 514 -0.57 43.73 -7.64
N LYS A 515 0.67 43.64 -8.14
CA LYS A 515 1.72 44.68 -7.93
C LYS A 515 1.30 46.07 -8.42
N TYR A 516 0.55 46.14 -9.52
CA TYR A 516 0.02 47.41 -10.02
C TYR A 516 -0.91 48.08 -9.00
N TYR A 517 -1.86 47.34 -8.41
CA TYR A 517 -2.80 47.88 -7.42
C TYR A 517 -2.13 48.17 -6.08
N GLU A 518 -1.21 47.32 -5.64
CA GLU A 518 -0.40 47.59 -4.44
C GLU A 518 0.37 48.91 -4.57
N GLY A 519 0.92 49.20 -5.76
CA GLY A 519 1.53 50.50 -6.05
C GLY A 519 0.53 51.66 -6.01
N LYS A 520 -0.73 51.43 -6.42
CA LYS A 520 -1.81 52.44 -6.32
C LYS A 520 -2.21 52.72 -4.86
N PHE A 521 -2.18 51.73 -3.98
CA PHE A 521 -2.49 51.93 -2.55
C PHE A 521 -1.49 52.86 -1.84
N ILE A 522 -0.26 52.94 -2.36
CA ILE A 522 0.80 53.81 -1.82
C ILE A 522 0.69 55.23 -2.38
N THR A 523 0.26 55.36 -3.64
CA THR A 523 0.38 56.62 -4.41
C THR A 523 -0.93 57.38 -4.56
N GLU A 524 -2.08 56.73 -4.41
CA GLU A 524 -3.39 57.36 -4.54
C GLU A 524 -3.79 58.10 -3.26
N THR A 525 -4.31 59.32 -3.41
CA THR A 525 -4.68 60.20 -2.28
C THR A 525 -6.16 60.57 -2.28
N ASP A 526 -6.87 60.30 -3.37
CA ASP A 526 -8.33 60.44 -3.48
C ASP A 526 -9.03 59.23 -2.82
N PRO A 527 -9.88 59.44 -1.79
CA PRO A 527 -10.54 58.34 -1.08
C PRO A 527 -11.47 57.49 -1.95
N ASP A 528 -12.16 58.08 -2.92
CA ASP A 528 -13.11 57.37 -3.78
C ASP A 528 -12.38 56.50 -4.80
N LEU A 529 -11.27 57.01 -5.36
CA LEU A 529 -10.40 56.23 -6.24
C LEU A 529 -9.65 55.13 -5.48
N MET A 530 -9.21 55.39 -4.25
CA MET A 530 -8.59 54.38 -3.39
C MET A 530 -9.54 53.20 -3.13
N GLN A 531 -10.79 53.49 -2.74
CA GLN A 531 -11.81 52.46 -2.52
C GLN A 531 -12.06 51.65 -3.79
N LYS A 532 -12.17 52.31 -4.94
CA LYS A 532 -12.33 51.65 -6.24
C LYS A 532 -11.17 50.68 -6.56
N TYR A 533 -9.93 51.07 -6.28
CA TYR A 533 -8.77 50.18 -6.50
C TYR A 533 -8.77 48.99 -5.53
N GLN A 534 -9.19 49.17 -4.28
CA GLN A 534 -9.32 48.09 -3.30
C GLN A 534 -10.38 47.08 -3.72
N ASP A 535 -11.52 47.54 -4.21
CA ASP A 535 -12.60 46.68 -4.70
C ASP A 535 -12.16 45.86 -5.92
N LEU A 536 -11.42 46.48 -6.86
CA LEU A 536 -10.87 45.78 -8.03
C LEU A 536 -9.76 44.79 -7.65
N TYR A 537 -8.95 45.09 -6.63
CA TYR A 537 -7.95 44.15 -6.12
C TYR A 537 -8.60 42.93 -5.48
N LYS A 538 -9.67 43.11 -4.70
CA LYS A 538 -10.44 42.00 -4.12
C LYS A 538 -11.03 41.09 -5.21
N GLN A 539 -11.57 41.69 -6.29
CA GLN A 539 -12.04 40.93 -7.46
C GLN A 539 -10.90 40.18 -8.17
N LEU A 540 -9.71 40.77 -8.24
CA LEU A 540 -8.52 40.12 -8.79
C LEU A 540 -8.05 38.93 -7.93
N GLU A 541 -8.16 39.03 -6.61
CA GLU A 541 -7.86 37.92 -5.69
C GLU A 541 -8.87 36.77 -5.83
N GLU A 542 -10.16 37.09 -5.94
CA GLU A 542 -11.21 36.09 -6.21
C GLU A 542 -10.99 35.39 -7.56
N LEU A 543 -10.72 36.15 -8.62
CA LEU A 543 -10.35 35.62 -9.94
C LEU A 543 -9.11 34.72 -9.88
N ASP A 544 -8.11 35.07 -9.07
CA ASP A 544 -6.89 34.26 -8.93
C ASP A 544 -7.19 32.91 -8.26
N THR A 545 -8.01 32.92 -7.20
CA THR A 545 -8.41 31.70 -6.50
C THR A 545 -9.29 30.79 -7.37
N GLU A 546 -10.33 31.34 -7.99
CA GLU A 546 -11.27 30.55 -8.79
C GLU A 546 -10.68 30.13 -10.14
N GLY A 547 -9.87 30.99 -10.75
CA GLY A 547 -9.16 30.69 -11.98
C GLY A 547 -8.13 29.56 -11.82
N LYS A 548 -7.43 29.50 -10.67
CA LYS A 548 -6.56 28.36 -10.32
C LYS A 548 -7.34 27.06 -10.21
N ALA A 549 -8.46 27.08 -9.47
CA ALA A 549 -9.31 25.89 -9.32
C ALA A 549 -9.82 25.37 -10.68
N TYR A 550 -10.25 26.28 -11.57
CA TYR A 550 -10.64 25.91 -12.94
C TYR A 550 -9.48 25.33 -13.76
N ALA A 551 -8.29 25.94 -13.69
CA ALA A 551 -7.10 25.47 -14.39
C ALA A 551 -6.60 24.11 -13.88
N ASP A 552 -6.73 23.84 -12.58
CA ASP A 552 -6.38 22.56 -11.97
C ASP A 552 -7.28 21.43 -12.49
N ILE A 553 -8.60 21.66 -12.57
CA ILE A 553 -9.56 20.70 -13.14
C ILE A 553 -9.24 20.44 -14.62
N GLN A 554 -8.91 21.48 -15.39
CA GLN A 554 -8.51 21.32 -16.80
C GLN A 554 -7.20 20.53 -16.95
N LYS A 555 -6.23 20.73 -16.04
CA LYS A 555 -4.96 20.00 -16.02
C LYS A 555 -5.19 18.53 -15.71
N GLU A 556 -6.03 18.21 -14.72
CA GLU A 556 -6.42 16.85 -14.36
C GLU A 556 -7.10 16.13 -15.53
N LEU A 557 -8.06 16.79 -16.19
CA LEU A 557 -8.74 16.25 -17.37
C LEU A 557 -7.75 15.90 -18.50
N LYS A 558 -6.77 16.79 -18.76
CA LYS A 558 -5.72 16.57 -19.77
C LYS A 558 -4.80 15.39 -19.42
N GLN A 559 -4.50 15.21 -18.13
CA GLN A 559 -3.69 14.07 -17.66
C GLN A 559 -4.43 12.75 -17.89
N ILE A 560 -5.70 12.68 -17.48
CA ILE A 560 -6.54 11.49 -17.69
C ILE A 560 -6.66 11.15 -19.19
N GLN A 561 -6.88 12.17 -20.05
CA GLN A 561 -6.95 11.97 -21.50
C GLN A 561 -5.65 11.41 -22.09
N THR A 562 -4.51 11.82 -21.56
CA THR A 562 -3.19 11.30 -21.97
C THR A 562 -3.04 9.84 -21.58
N GLN A 563 -3.48 9.47 -20.37
CA GLN A 563 -3.47 8.08 -19.89
C GLN A 563 -4.37 7.17 -20.74
N ILE A 564 -5.58 7.63 -21.09
CA ILE A 564 -6.48 6.90 -22.00
C ILE A 564 -5.81 6.65 -23.35
N THR A 565 -5.16 7.67 -23.92
CA THR A 565 -4.47 7.57 -25.22
C THR A 565 -3.36 6.52 -25.16
N LYS A 566 -2.63 6.45 -24.04
CA LYS A 566 -1.60 5.44 -23.81
C LYS A 566 -2.21 4.04 -23.74
N VAL A 567 -3.24 3.83 -22.91
CA VAL A 567 -3.95 2.55 -22.76
C VAL A 567 -4.48 2.04 -24.11
N GLN A 568 -5.03 2.93 -24.94
CA GLN A 568 -5.50 2.58 -26.29
C GLN A 568 -4.38 2.19 -27.25
N ALA A 569 -3.22 2.86 -27.17
CA ALA A 569 -2.05 2.50 -27.96
C ALA A 569 -1.50 1.13 -27.53
N ASP A 570 -1.49 0.86 -26.24
CA ASP A 570 -1.04 -0.39 -25.63
C ASP A 570 -1.98 -1.55 -26.02
N LEU A 571 -3.30 -1.40 -25.90
CA LEU A 571 -4.27 -2.39 -26.38
C LEU A 571 -4.07 -2.75 -27.85
N LYS A 572 -3.78 -1.75 -28.70
CA LYS A 572 -3.52 -1.95 -30.12
C LYS A 572 -2.24 -2.75 -30.40
N LYS A 573 -1.19 -2.62 -29.57
CA LYS A 573 0.01 -3.46 -29.66
C LYS A 573 -0.32 -4.92 -29.34
N LEU A 574 -1.10 -5.18 -28.28
CA LEU A 574 -1.54 -6.53 -27.92
C LEU A 574 -2.44 -7.20 -28.96
N GLU A 575 -3.18 -6.40 -29.75
CA GLU A 575 -3.97 -6.89 -30.89
C GLU A 575 -3.09 -7.37 -32.05
N GLN A 576 -1.86 -6.86 -32.17
CA GLN A 576 -0.91 -7.22 -33.23
C GLN A 576 -0.05 -8.44 -32.90
N GLY A 577 -0.23 -9.03 -31.71
CA GLY A 577 0.55 -10.17 -31.24
C GLY A 577 1.86 -9.77 -30.56
N ASP A 578 2.13 -8.47 -30.42
CA ASP A 578 3.23 -7.97 -29.62
C ASP A 578 2.88 -8.14 -28.14
N ILE A 579 3.85 -8.57 -27.35
CA ILE A 579 3.77 -8.49 -25.90
C ILE A 579 4.08 -7.05 -25.55
N ILE A 580 3.21 -6.40 -24.78
CA ILE A 580 3.65 -5.20 -24.09
C ILE A 580 4.60 -5.72 -23.03
N ASP A 581 5.90 -5.48 -23.15
CA ASP A 581 6.82 -5.66 -22.03
C ASP A 581 6.21 -4.89 -20.86
N SER A 582 5.64 -5.64 -19.92
CA SER A 582 4.63 -5.26 -18.92
C SER A 582 4.22 -3.79 -18.84
N VAL A 583 2.92 -3.55 -18.68
CA VAL A 583 2.35 -2.29 -18.12
C VAL A 583 2.91 -1.96 -16.70
N ASP A 584 3.87 -2.73 -16.21
CA ASP A 584 4.67 -2.50 -15.01
C ASP A 584 6.19 -2.71 -15.23
N ASP A 585 6.75 -2.42 -16.42
CA ASP A 585 8.20 -2.20 -16.45
C ASP A 585 8.45 -0.79 -15.92
N ALA A 586 8.50 -0.71 -14.59
CA ALA A 586 9.06 0.41 -13.86
C ALA A 586 10.41 0.84 -14.44
N PHE A 587 11.09 0.00 -15.22
CA PHE A 587 12.40 0.24 -15.79
C PHE A 587 12.41 0.33 -17.33
N SER A 588 11.26 0.49 -17.98
CA SER A 588 11.19 0.70 -19.43
C SER A 588 11.99 1.95 -19.85
N GLN A 589 12.57 1.91 -21.06
CA GLN A 589 13.36 3.04 -21.56
C GLN A 589 12.48 4.29 -21.73
N GLU A 590 11.22 4.13 -22.13
CA GLU A 590 10.26 5.22 -22.26
C GLU A 590 10.01 5.92 -20.92
N ARG A 591 9.93 5.17 -19.81
CA ARG A 591 9.80 5.75 -18.46
C ARG A 591 11.06 6.45 -18.01
N LYS A 592 12.23 5.87 -18.26
CA LYS A 592 13.53 6.50 -17.98
C LYS A 592 13.73 7.79 -18.78
N ASP A 593 13.30 7.81 -20.04
CA ASP A 593 13.37 8.98 -20.91
C ASP A 593 12.38 10.06 -20.47
N ALA A 594 11.21 9.67 -19.95
CA ALA A 594 10.20 10.57 -19.41
C ALA A 594 10.47 11.03 -17.96
N ALA A 595 11.39 10.37 -17.25
CA ALA A 595 11.67 10.64 -15.86
C ALA A 595 12.22 12.06 -15.63
N ILE A 596 11.88 12.61 -14.47
CA ILE A 596 12.32 13.94 -14.08
C ILE A 596 13.82 13.90 -13.84
N TRP A 597 14.57 14.51 -14.76
CA TRP A 597 16.00 14.71 -14.64
C TRP A 597 16.31 16.19 -14.50
N ALA A 598 16.09 16.72 -13.29
CA ALA A 598 16.22 18.14 -13.02
C ALA A 598 17.62 18.67 -13.35
N LYS A 599 17.67 19.82 -14.01
CA LYS A 599 18.93 20.51 -14.36
C LYS A 599 19.35 21.47 -13.27
N THR A 600 18.40 21.94 -12.46
CA THR A 600 18.66 22.85 -11.34
C THR A 600 17.96 22.36 -10.08
N THR A 601 18.50 22.74 -8.92
CA THR A 601 17.82 22.44 -7.64
C THR A 601 16.44 23.09 -7.58
N LYS A 602 16.24 24.26 -8.20
CA LYS A 602 14.94 24.93 -8.22
C LYS A 602 13.87 24.09 -8.90
N GLU A 603 14.20 23.48 -10.04
CA GLU A 603 13.29 22.58 -10.78
C GLU A 603 12.93 21.35 -9.95
N ALA A 604 13.92 20.72 -9.30
CA ALA A 604 13.66 19.60 -8.42
C ALA A 604 12.82 20.00 -7.20
N ASP A 605 13.13 21.15 -6.60
CA ASP A 605 12.42 21.71 -5.46
C ASP A 605 10.93 21.96 -5.76
N ASP A 606 10.60 22.47 -6.94
CA ASP A 606 9.20 22.71 -7.34
C ASP A 606 8.36 21.44 -7.37
N VAL A 607 8.98 20.28 -7.56
CA VAL A 607 8.29 18.97 -7.60
C VAL A 607 8.33 18.28 -6.24
N LEU A 608 9.45 18.37 -5.53
CA LEU A 608 9.69 17.56 -4.32
C LEU A 608 9.21 18.24 -3.02
N ARG A 609 9.11 19.58 -3.01
CA ARG A 609 8.93 20.38 -1.77
C ARG A 609 7.63 20.09 -1.04
N ASP A 610 6.52 19.93 -1.74
CA ASP A 610 5.21 19.80 -1.08
C ASP A 610 5.12 18.47 -0.31
N THR A 611 5.54 17.36 -0.93
CA THR A 611 5.63 16.05 -0.28
C THR A 611 6.58 16.09 0.91
N CYS A 612 7.78 16.66 0.74
CA CYS A 612 8.76 16.74 1.83
C CYS A 612 8.27 17.65 2.98
N GLY A 613 7.59 18.75 2.66
CA GLY A 613 7.00 19.67 3.64
C GLY A 613 5.88 19.01 4.45
N GLU A 614 5.02 18.23 3.80
CA GLU A 614 3.97 17.47 4.47
C GLU A 614 4.54 16.37 5.37
N VAL A 615 5.46 15.56 4.86
CA VAL A 615 6.15 14.53 5.66
C VAL A 615 6.91 15.15 6.83
N TRP A 616 7.56 16.29 6.62
CA TRP A 616 8.22 17.03 7.68
C TRP A 616 7.19 17.48 8.72
N ARG A 617 6.12 18.20 8.37
CA ARG A 617 5.13 18.69 9.33
C ARG A 617 4.49 17.59 10.17
N THR A 618 4.16 16.46 9.56
CA THR A 618 3.45 15.34 10.20
C THR A 618 4.36 14.39 10.98
N SER A 619 5.68 14.50 10.83
CA SER A 619 6.62 13.60 11.51
C SER A 619 6.94 14.03 12.95
N PRO A 620 7.03 13.08 13.91
CA PRO A 620 7.37 13.38 15.29
C PRO A 620 8.81 13.90 15.44
N PRO A 621 9.13 14.62 16.53
CA PRO A 621 10.45 15.23 16.73
C PRO A 621 11.64 14.26 16.61
N ILE A 622 11.50 13.01 17.06
CA ILE A 622 12.58 12.02 16.96
C ILE A 622 12.97 11.70 15.51
N GLN A 623 11.99 11.67 14.61
CA GLN A 623 12.22 11.41 13.19
C GLN A 623 12.88 12.61 12.51
N LYS A 624 12.38 13.82 12.79
CA LYS A 624 12.99 15.08 12.34
C LYS A 624 14.44 15.21 12.81
N ASN A 625 14.68 14.91 14.09
CA ASN A 625 16.01 14.94 14.67
C ASN A 625 16.93 13.91 14.00
N ALA A 626 16.48 12.66 13.84
CA ALA A 626 17.31 11.62 13.26
C ALA A 626 17.75 11.94 11.83
N ILE A 627 16.82 12.37 10.96
CA ILE A 627 17.18 12.71 9.58
C ILE A 627 18.03 13.98 9.50
N TYR A 628 17.77 14.98 10.35
CA TYR A 628 18.62 16.17 10.45
C TYR A 628 20.05 15.81 10.89
N ASP A 629 20.17 15.01 11.96
CA ASP A 629 21.46 14.57 12.50
C ASP A 629 22.23 13.75 11.46
N TYR A 630 21.55 12.95 10.64
CA TYR A 630 22.16 12.25 9.52
C TYR A 630 22.77 13.21 8.50
N THR A 631 22.06 14.29 8.14
CA THR A 631 22.61 15.30 7.22
C THR A 631 23.85 15.97 7.79
N GLN A 632 24.04 16.02 9.12
CA GLN A 632 25.27 16.52 9.73
C GLN A 632 26.42 15.51 9.69
N SER A 633 26.11 14.23 9.94
CA SER A 633 27.08 13.14 9.91
C SER A 633 26.40 11.80 9.72
N TYR A 634 26.73 11.14 8.60
CA TYR A 634 26.15 9.87 8.23
C TYR A 634 26.78 8.67 8.97
N HIS A 635 27.99 8.82 9.54
CA HIS A 635 28.79 7.71 10.07
C HIS A 635 28.02 6.90 11.13
N LYS A 636 27.34 7.60 12.05
CA LYS A 636 26.51 7.02 13.12
C LYS A 636 25.41 6.11 12.59
N PHE A 637 24.93 6.35 11.37
CA PHE A 637 23.83 5.62 10.78
C PHE A 637 24.33 4.53 9.83
N ASN A 638 25.17 4.89 8.85
CA ASN A 638 25.50 3.96 7.77
C ASN A 638 26.62 2.98 8.12
N GLU A 639 27.58 3.33 8.99
CA GLU A 639 28.65 2.38 9.32
C GLU A 639 28.09 1.12 9.97
N PRO A 640 27.26 1.20 11.04
CA PRO A 640 26.63 0.01 11.63
C PRO A 640 25.82 -0.80 10.62
N LEU A 641 25.02 -0.12 9.80
CA LEU A 641 24.19 -0.76 8.77
C LEU A 641 25.03 -1.48 7.70
N ARG A 642 26.22 -0.96 7.40
CA ARG A 642 27.20 -1.58 6.50
C ARG A 642 28.07 -2.63 7.20
N GLY A 643 27.77 -2.99 8.44
CA GLY A 643 28.51 -3.99 9.20
C GLY A 643 29.82 -3.48 9.80
N ILE A 644 29.99 -2.18 9.95
CA ILE A 644 31.17 -1.52 10.51
C ILE A 644 30.82 -1.00 11.91
N GLU A 645 31.63 -1.38 12.90
CA GLU A 645 31.50 -0.86 14.26
C GLU A 645 31.85 0.63 14.29
N TYR A 646 30.85 1.46 14.60
CA TYR A 646 30.95 2.91 14.68
C TYR A 646 32.06 3.34 15.65
N GLY A 647 33.00 4.15 15.15
CA GLY A 647 34.10 4.70 15.96
C GLY A 647 35.33 3.81 16.12
N SER A 648 35.30 2.53 15.72
CA SER A 648 36.48 1.65 15.67
C SER A 648 36.91 1.29 14.23
N GLU A 649 36.05 1.55 13.24
CA GLU A 649 36.21 1.17 11.82
C GLU A 649 36.30 -0.36 11.59
N LYS A 650 36.09 -1.17 12.63
CA LYS A 650 36.18 -2.64 12.54
C LYS A 650 34.98 -3.19 11.77
N PHE A 651 35.24 -3.93 10.70
CA PHE A 651 34.19 -4.65 9.97
C PHE A 651 33.81 -5.94 10.71
N LEU A 652 32.56 -6.03 11.15
CA LEU A 652 31.96 -7.19 11.82
C LEU A 652 31.09 -8.03 10.87
N GLY A 653 30.79 -7.51 9.67
CA GLY A 653 29.86 -8.09 8.72
C GLY A 653 28.48 -7.42 8.80
N VAL A 654 27.82 -7.30 7.65
CA VAL A 654 26.48 -6.73 7.56
C VAL A 654 25.52 -7.55 8.43
N GLY A 655 24.68 -6.86 9.21
CA GLY A 655 23.76 -7.51 10.17
C GLY A 655 24.40 -7.98 11.48
N ASN A 656 25.73 -7.94 11.63
CA ASN A 656 26.43 -8.44 12.82
C ASN A 656 26.80 -7.36 13.85
N VAL A 657 26.44 -6.10 13.60
CA VAL A 657 26.68 -5.00 14.54
C VAL A 657 25.54 -4.94 15.55
N ASP A 658 25.85 -5.07 16.84
CA ASP A 658 24.85 -4.96 17.92
C ASP A 658 24.43 -3.49 18.11
N LEU A 659 23.34 -3.11 17.45
CA LEU A 659 22.77 -1.75 17.52
C LEU A 659 22.24 -1.36 18.90
N ASP A 660 22.07 -2.32 19.81
CA ASP A 660 21.61 -2.07 21.17
C ASP A 660 22.77 -1.80 22.14
N GLN A 661 23.97 -2.29 21.86
CA GLN A 661 25.16 -2.11 22.71
C GLN A 661 26.20 -1.13 22.15
N ILE A 662 26.14 -0.83 20.86
CA ILE A 662 27.07 0.10 20.21
C ILE A 662 27.01 1.52 20.82
N GLY A 663 28.17 2.11 21.07
CA GLY A 663 28.31 3.41 21.74
C GLY A 663 28.09 3.42 23.25
N VAL A 664 27.56 2.35 23.86
CA VAL A 664 27.27 2.32 25.31
C VAL A 664 28.55 2.42 26.15
N SER A 665 29.57 1.62 25.83
CA SER A 665 30.79 1.52 26.62
C SER A 665 31.80 2.67 26.41
N TYR A 666 31.74 3.38 25.28
CA TYR A 666 32.74 4.38 24.90
C TYR A 666 32.18 5.78 24.57
N GLN A 667 30.89 5.92 24.25
CA GLN A 667 30.22 7.21 24.03
C GLN A 667 29.16 7.52 25.11
N GLY A 668 28.95 6.62 26.07
CA GLY A 668 27.98 6.79 27.16
C GLY A 668 26.52 6.81 26.69
N TRP A 669 26.24 6.22 25.53
CA TRP A 669 24.87 6.15 24.99
C TRP A 669 24.01 5.19 25.80
N LYS A 670 22.69 5.41 25.74
CA LYS A 670 21.74 4.47 26.33
C LYS A 670 21.65 3.21 25.44
N PRO A 671 21.49 2.01 26.03
CA PRO A 671 21.22 0.82 25.24
C PRO A 671 20.02 1.02 24.30
N GLY A 672 20.19 0.61 23.04
CA GLY A 672 19.18 0.75 21.98
C GLY A 672 19.01 2.16 21.41
N GLN A 673 19.80 3.14 21.83
CA GLN A 673 19.67 4.52 21.33
C GLN A 673 19.95 4.62 19.82
N MET A 674 21.01 3.98 19.33
CA MET A 674 21.37 4.01 17.91
C MET A 674 20.32 3.30 17.05
N ARG A 675 19.87 2.11 17.45
CA ARG A 675 18.74 1.41 16.79
C ARG A 675 17.52 2.31 16.67
N LYS A 676 17.17 3.02 17.74
CA LYS A 676 16.01 3.91 17.78
C LYS A 676 16.13 5.08 16.79
N GLU A 677 17.32 5.66 16.66
CA GLU A 677 17.58 6.77 15.73
C GLU A 677 17.60 6.29 14.27
N ILE A 678 18.21 5.13 13.99
CA ILE A 678 18.15 4.48 12.66
C ILE A 678 16.70 4.18 12.27
N ASN A 679 15.93 3.55 13.16
CA ASN A 679 14.52 3.24 12.90
C ASN A 679 13.68 4.51 12.70
N ALA A 680 13.95 5.57 13.45
CA ALA A 680 13.27 6.85 13.26
C ALA A 680 13.58 7.47 11.89
N MET A 681 14.82 7.37 11.41
CA MET A 681 15.19 7.83 10.06
C MET A 681 14.56 6.95 8.96
N THR A 682 14.55 5.62 9.14
CA THR A 682 13.84 4.71 8.23
C THR A 682 12.36 5.05 8.14
N ASP A 683 11.69 5.26 9.28
CA ASP A 683 10.26 5.53 9.32
C ASP A 683 9.85 6.86 8.67
N ILE A 684 10.70 7.92 8.70
CA ILE A 684 10.38 9.19 8.03
C ILE A 684 10.59 9.10 6.52
N ILE A 685 11.62 8.39 6.06
CA ILE A 685 11.86 8.18 4.64
C ILE A 685 10.75 7.31 4.04
N SER A 686 10.26 6.29 4.74
CA SER A 686 9.15 5.44 4.27
C SER A 686 7.81 6.18 4.10
N LYS A 687 7.65 7.36 4.69
CA LYS A 687 6.47 8.22 4.49
C LYS A 687 6.57 9.10 3.24
N SER A 688 7.76 9.20 2.65
CA SER A 688 8.05 10.08 1.53
C SER A 688 8.21 9.26 0.26
N THR A 689 7.17 9.32 -0.58
CA THR A 689 7.11 8.68 -1.90
C THR A 689 6.52 9.66 -2.90
N TYR A 690 6.92 9.52 -4.16
CA TYR A 690 6.53 10.42 -5.25
C TYR A 690 5.85 9.61 -6.36
N LYS A 691 4.97 10.26 -7.13
CA LYS A 691 4.19 9.62 -8.20
C LYS A 691 4.93 9.63 -9.54
N GLU A 692 5.98 10.44 -9.63
CA GLU A 692 6.83 10.60 -10.79
C GLU A 692 8.10 9.75 -10.66
N ASP A 693 8.71 9.48 -11.81
CA ASP A 693 10.04 8.86 -11.87
C ASP A 693 11.11 9.94 -11.83
N PHE A 694 12.26 9.63 -11.23
CA PHE A 694 13.35 10.59 -11.08
C PHE A 694 14.68 9.99 -11.50
N TRP A 695 15.52 10.83 -12.11
CA TRP A 695 16.95 10.60 -12.19
C TRP A 695 17.65 11.43 -11.11
N LEU A 696 18.34 10.74 -10.20
CA LEU A 696 19.15 11.30 -9.14
C LEU A 696 20.64 11.15 -9.47
N GLN A 697 21.51 11.88 -8.77
CA GLN A 697 22.94 11.77 -9.00
C GLN A 697 23.73 11.64 -7.69
N ARG A 698 24.77 10.81 -7.68
CA ARG A 698 25.68 10.68 -6.55
C ARG A 698 27.12 10.56 -7.03
N GLY A 699 27.97 11.53 -6.69
CA GLY A 699 29.41 11.39 -6.85
C GLY A 699 30.04 10.57 -5.74
N CYS A 700 30.97 9.69 -6.12
CA CYS A 700 31.65 8.74 -5.27
C CYS A 700 33.15 8.74 -5.60
N ARG A 701 33.97 8.54 -4.56
CA ARG A 701 35.38 8.21 -4.77
C ARG A 701 35.51 6.70 -4.95
N PHE A 702 36.62 6.26 -5.55
CA PHE A 702 36.92 4.82 -5.65
C PHE A 702 36.92 4.11 -4.30
N LYS A 703 37.42 4.77 -3.24
CA LYS A 703 37.36 4.28 -1.86
C LYS A 703 35.89 4.20 -1.41
N GLY A 704 35.41 3.00 -1.09
CA GLY A 704 34.04 2.72 -0.70
C GLY A 704 33.23 2.04 -1.81
N MET A 705 33.54 2.31 -3.08
CA MET A 705 32.91 1.65 -4.22
C MET A 705 33.45 0.22 -4.43
N ASP A 706 34.64 -0.06 -3.92
CA ASP A 706 35.23 -1.39 -3.88
C ASP A 706 34.34 -2.40 -3.13
N LYS A 707 33.77 -1.96 -2.00
CA LYS A 707 32.84 -2.77 -1.20
C LYS A 707 31.43 -2.78 -1.80
N PHE A 708 30.99 -1.67 -2.36
CA PHE A 708 29.65 -1.54 -2.94
C PHE A 708 29.46 -2.47 -4.15
N PHE A 709 30.43 -2.48 -5.08
CA PHE A 709 30.42 -3.35 -6.24
C PHE A 709 31.10 -4.71 -6.01
N ASN A 710 31.75 -4.91 -4.86
CA ASN A 710 32.57 -6.08 -4.57
C ASN A 710 33.67 -6.30 -5.63
N VAL A 711 34.32 -5.21 -6.04
CA VAL A 711 35.43 -5.22 -7.01
C VAL A 711 36.62 -4.48 -6.41
N PRO A 712 37.84 -5.04 -6.43
CA PRO A 712 39.03 -4.36 -5.92
C PRO A 712 39.20 -2.95 -6.49
N MET A 713 39.57 -1.99 -5.64
CA MET A 713 39.64 -0.57 -5.99
C MET A 713 40.62 -0.30 -7.15
N ASP A 714 41.78 -0.95 -7.13
CA ASP A 714 42.79 -0.89 -8.18
C ASP A 714 42.28 -1.44 -9.51
N ARG A 715 41.48 -2.50 -9.48
CA ARG A 715 40.81 -3.07 -10.65
C ARG A 715 39.77 -2.11 -11.22
N LEU A 716 38.94 -1.47 -10.39
CA LEU A 716 37.97 -0.46 -10.84
C LEU A 716 38.66 0.74 -11.50
N GLN A 717 39.80 1.19 -10.98
CA GLN A 717 40.54 2.34 -11.52
C GLN A 717 41.18 2.03 -12.89
N SER A 718 41.83 0.87 -12.98
CA SER A 718 42.64 0.49 -14.14
C SER A 718 41.83 -0.12 -15.29
N ALA A 719 40.67 -0.74 -15.01
CA ALA A 719 39.85 -1.44 -16.01
C ALA A 719 39.49 -0.57 -17.22
N THR A 720 39.62 -1.13 -18.41
CA THR A 720 39.12 -0.57 -19.68
C THR A 720 37.59 -0.50 -19.69
N GLN A 721 36.99 0.18 -20.69
CA GLN A 721 35.53 0.23 -20.86
C GLN A 721 34.91 -1.18 -20.88
N ALA A 722 35.44 -2.09 -21.70
CA ALA A 722 34.92 -3.45 -21.83
C ALA A 722 35.07 -4.26 -20.54
N GLU A 723 36.19 -4.11 -19.82
CA GLU A 723 36.39 -4.77 -18.53
C GLU A 723 35.43 -4.22 -17.46
N LEU A 724 35.15 -2.91 -17.46
CA LEU A 724 34.17 -2.31 -16.56
C LEU A 724 32.74 -2.80 -16.84
N GLU A 725 32.35 -2.89 -18.11
CA GLU A 725 31.07 -3.47 -18.51
C GLU A 725 30.97 -4.93 -18.03
N GLN A 726 32.00 -5.75 -18.26
CA GLN A 726 32.02 -7.14 -17.80
C GLN A 726 31.95 -7.26 -16.27
N LEU A 727 32.58 -6.33 -15.54
CA LEU A 727 32.62 -6.36 -14.07
C LEU A 727 31.33 -5.90 -13.42
N LEU A 728 30.61 -4.96 -14.04
CA LEU A 728 29.57 -4.19 -13.35
C LEU A 728 28.20 -4.30 -14.01
N LEU A 729 28.12 -4.43 -15.34
CA LEU A 729 26.83 -4.41 -16.04
C LEU A 729 25.96 -5.59 -15.58
N ASN A 730 24.66 -5.33 -15.38
CA ASN A 730 23.67 -6.27 -14.85
C ASN A 730 23.92 -6.80 -13.43
N THR A 731 24.97 -6.35 -12.74
CA THR A 731 25.15 -6.68 -11.32
C THR A 731 24.10 -5.98 -10.46
N THR A 732 23.82 -6.54 -9.28
CA THR A 732 22.82 -5.99 -8.36
C THR A 732 23.39 -5.59 -6.99
N PRO A 733 24.19 -4.51 -6.91
CA PRO A 733 24.80 -4.09 -5.64
C PRO A 733 23.74 -3.57 -4.66
N THR A 734 24.02 -3.70 -3.36
CA THR A 734 23.13 -3.22 -2.29
C THR A 734 23.83 -2.17 -1.45
N GLU A 735 23.19 -1.00 -1.28
CA GLU A 735 23.60 0.01 -0.30
C GLU A 735 22.88 -0.28 1.01
N TYR A 736 23.59 -0.90 1.94
CA TYR A 736 23.05 -1.30 3.23
C TYR A 736 22.77 -0.11 4.16
N GLY A 737 23.50 1.00 4.03
CA GLY A 737 23.19 2.26 4.71
C GLY A 737 22.16 3.10 3.94
N PHE A 738 21.82 4.28 4.44
CA PHE A 738 21.06 5.26 3.67
C PHE A 738 21.90 5.84 2.52
N CYS A 739 21.26 6.15 1.40
CA CYS A 739 21.96 6.61 0.20
C CYS A 739 21.63 8.08 -0.09
N SER A 740 22.56 8.98 0.27
CA SER A 740 22.47 10.41 -0.01
C SER A 740 22.82 10.69 -1.48
N CYS A 741 21.96 11.46 -2.15
CA CYS A 741 22.04 11.82 -3.57
C CYS A 741 21.72 13.31 -3.77
N GLY A 742 22.24 13.90 -4.85
CA GLY A 742 21.80 15.19 -5.35
C GLY A 742 20.54 15.05 -6.21
N VAL A 743 19.59 15.99 -6.06
CA VAL A 743 18.33 15.99 -6.83
C VAL A 743 18.44 16.49 -8.27
N ALA A 744 19.61 17.00 -8.69
CA ALA A 744 19.80 17.58 -10.01
C ALA A 744 21.17 17.25 -10.60
N LYS A 745 21.32 17.37 -11.92
CA LYS A 745 22.60 17.18 -12.62
C LYS A 745 23.69 18.09 -12.03
N GLY A 746 24.83 17.50 -11.70
CA GLY A 746 25.98 18.20 -11.12
C GLY A 746 25.83 18.55 -9.64
N LYS A 747 24.81 18.02 -8.96
CA LYS A 747 24.61 18.16 -7.51
C LYS A 747 24.99 16.87 -6.76
N GLY A 748 25.02 16.98 -5.44
CA GLY A 748 25.53 15.94 -4.55
C GLY A 748 27.05 16.04 -4.35
N PHE A 749 27.64 14.98 -3.80
CA PHE A 749 29.09 14.91 -3.57
C PHE A 749 29.88 14.91 -4.88
N SER A 750 31.10 15.45 -4.85
CA SER A 750 32.08 15.28 -5.93
C SER A 750 32.80 13.93 -5.82
N GLY A 751 33.22 13.38 -6.95
CA GLY A 751 33.95 12.12 -6.99
C GLY A 751 34.38 11.74 -8.40
N ASP A 752 35.20 10.70 -8.50
CA ASP A 752 35.73 10.15 -9.76
C ASP A 752 34.78 9.12 -10.39
N ILE A 753 33.76 8.68 -9.63
CA ILE A 753 32.67 7.81 -10.07
C ILE A 753 31.36 8.58 -9.88
N ILE A 754 30.54 8.68 -10.92
CA ILE A 754 29.21 9.29 -10.86
C ILE A 754 28.17 8.20 -11.06
N LEU A 755 27.31 8.04 -10.06
CA LEU A 755 26.14 7.18 -10.15
C LEU A 755 24.96 8.04 -10.60
N ASN A 756 24.35 7.71 -11.74
CA ASN A 756 23.03 8.22 -12.11
C ASN A 756 22.01 7.18 -11.70
N ILE A 757 21.06 7.56 -10.85
CA ILE A 757 20.16 6.61 -10.20
C ILE A 757 18.74 6.89 -10.67
N TYR A 758 18.18 5.96 -11.41
CA TYR A 758 16.77 5.94 -11.77
C TYR A 758 15.95 5.41 -10.60
N ALA A 759 15.10 6.28 -10.06
CA ALA A 759 14.16 6.00 -8.98
C ALA A 759 12.73 6.00 -9.56
N PRO A 760 12.12 4.83 -9.78
CA PRO A 760 10.73 4.77 -10.24
C PRO A 760 9.77 5.32 -9.20
N SER A 761 8.59 5.74 -9.66
CA SER A 761 7.44 6.13 -8.82
C SER A 761 7.23 5.14 -7.68
N GLY A 762 7.00 5.65 -6.48
CA GLY A 762 6.86 4.85 -5.26
C GLY A 762 8.18 4.53 -4.54
N THR A 763 9.34 4.86 -5.12
CA THR A 763 10.64 4.75 -4.40
C THR A 763 10.60 5.55 -3.10
N GLN A 764 11.00 4.92 -1.98
CA GLN A 764 11.11 5.58 -0.68
C GLN A 764 12.36 6.45 -0.64
N MET A 765 12.16 7.76 -0.62
CA MET A 765 13.23 8.75 -0.60
C MET A 765 12.73 10.07 -0.01
N MET A 766 13.58 10.78 0.73
CA MET A 766 13.19 12.05 1.36
C MET A 766 14.03 13.20 0.81
N TYR A 767 13.39 14.19 0.18
CA TYR A 767 14.05 15.45 -0.18
C TYR A 767 14.32 16.24 1.10
N VAL A 768 15.59 16.53 1.38
CA VAL A 768 16.00 17.09 2.67
C VAL A 768 16.57 18.49 2.59
N GLU A 769 16.84 19.04 1.40
CA GLU A 769 17.43 20.37 1.27
C GLU A 769 16.82 21.40 2.24
N PRO A 770 15.47 21.58 2.32
CA PRO A 770 14.89 22.69 3.08
C PRO A 770 15.19 22.65 4.58
N PHE A 771 15.54 21.48 5.11
CA PHE A 771 15.84 21.28 6.52
C PHE A 771 17.21 20.65 6.77
N SER A 772 17.99 20.32 5.75
CA SER A 772 19.34 19.75 5.88
C SER A 772 20.28 20.73 6.57
N ALA A 773 21.25 20.20 7.33
CA ALA A 773 22.29 21.01 7.94
C ALA A 773 23.23 21.69 6.92
N PHE A 774 23.28 21.17 5.69
CA PHE A 774 24.06 21.73 4.57
C PHE A 774 23.16 22.33 3.48
N GLY A 775 21.85 22.37 3.71
CA GLY A 775 20.88 23.09 2.88
C GLY A 775 20.80 24.58 3.23
N ASN A 776 20.15 25.35 2.37
CA ASN A 776 19.97 26.79 2.55
C ASN A 776 18.54 27.16 3.02
N GLY A 777 17.74 26.17 3.42
CA GLY A 777 16.40 26.38 3.97
C GLY A 777 16.38 26.76 5.46
N GLY A 778 15.27 26.43 6.13
CA GLY A 778 15.07 26.72 7.56
C GLY A 778 15.83 25.78 8.51
N GLY A 779 16.56 24.80 7.97
CA GLY A 779 17.26 23.78 8.73
C GLY A 779 16.29 23.02 9.65
N LYS A 780 16.76 22.66 10.84
CA LYS A 780 15.94 21.98 11.87
C LYS A 780 14.67 22.73 12.27
N ASN A 781 14.64 24.05 12.07
CA ASN A 781 13.52 24.92 12.44
C ASN A 781 12.61 25.24 11.25
N TRP A 782 12.81 24.59 10.10
CA TRP A 782 11.91 24.77 8.96
C TRP A 782 10.49 24.37 9.34
N ASP A 783 9.53 25.20 8.95
CA ASP A 783 8.10 25.05 9.24
C ASP A 783 7.40 24.02 8.33
N GLY A 784 8.11 23.53 7.30
CA GLY A 784 7.57 22.64 6.28
C GLY A 784 6.71 23.33 5.22
N ILE A 785 6.78 24.66 5.13
CA ILE A 785 5.98 25.48 4.19
C ILE A 785 6.85 26.54 3.52
N ALA A 786 7.71 27.23 4.28
CA ALA A 786 8.50 28.36 3.81
C ALA A 786 9.38 27.98 2.61
N LYS A 787 9.32 28.79 1.55
CA LYS A 787 10.20 28.68 0.38
C LYS A 787 11.57 29.27 0.70
N GLN A 788 12.59 28.84 -0.04
CA GLN A 788 13.95 29.37 0.07
C GLN A 788 14.39 30.10 -1.21
N GLY A 789 15.19 31.15 -1.04
CA GLY A 789 15.71 31.97 -2.14
C GLY A 789 17.02 31.44 -2.75
N SER A 790 17.68 30.50 -2.09
CA SER A 790 18.92 29.88 -2.56
C SER A 790 18.99 28.42 -2.12
N PHE A 791 19.90 27.65 -2.71
CA PHE A 791 20.02 26.20 -2.51
C PHE A 791 21.46 25.83 -2.17
N GLY A 792 21.61 24.84 -1.29
CA GLY A 792 22.89 24.25 -0.92
C GLY A 792 23.57 23.56 -2.10
N GLN A 793 24.87 23.31 -1.95
CA GLN A 793 25.65 22.64 -2.98
C GLN A 793 25.25 21.17 -3.13
N GLU A 794 24.96 20.50 -2.02
CA GLU A 794 24.58 19.08 -2.01
C GLU A 794 23.18 18.88 -2.61
N SER A 795 22.24 19.80 -2.32
CA SER A 795 20.90 19.77 -2.91
C SER A 795 20.27 18.38 -2.74
N GLU A 796 20.17 17.97 -1.48
CA GLU A 796 20.17 16.57 -1.08
C GLU A 796 18.77 15.92 -1.08
N ILE A 797 18.72 14.66 -1.51
CA ILE A 797 17.65 13.68 -1.32
C ILE A 797 18.27 12.39 -0.81
N ILE A 798 17.58 11.71 0.11
CA ILE A 798 18.11 10.50 0.75
C ILE A 798 17.21 9.33 0.41
N LEU A 799 17.74 8.33 -0.29
CA LEU A 799 17.08 7.04 -0.51
C LEU A 799 17.18 6.18 0.76
N GLN A 800 16.18 5.32 0.95
CA GLN A 800 16.08 4.38 2.08
C GLN A 800 17.31 3.49 2.22
N GLN A 801 17.60 3.05 3.45
CA GLN A 801 18.62 2.03 3.69
C GLN A 801 18.25 0.66 3.13
N GLY A 802 19.26 -0.16 2.80
CA GLY A 802 19.03 -1.47 2.18
C GLY A 802 18.49 -1.36 0.76
N THR A 803 18.80 -0.27 0.04
CA THR A 803 18.41 -0.10 -1.36
C THR A 803 19.28 -0.99 -2.25
N LYS A 804 18.65 -1.87 -3.01
CA LYS A 804 19.28 -2.72 -4.02
C LYS A 804 19.13 -2.08 -5.39
N PHE A 805 20.22 -2.09 -6.14
CA PHE A 805 20.27 -1.50 -7.47
C PHE A 805 20.44 -2.57 -8.55
N ARG A 806 20.14 -2.24 -9.80
CA ARG A 806 20.61 -2.94 -11.00
C ARG A 806 21.47 -1.99 -11.83
N VAL A 807 22.67 -2.42 -12.22
CA VAL A 807 23.54 -1.64 -13.11
C VAL A 807 23.11 -1.82 -14.55
N THR A 808 22.77 -0.73 -15.25
CA THR A 808 22.26 -0.78 -16.63
C THR A 808 23.16 -0.11 -17.65
N LYS A 809 24.09 0.72 -17.21
CA LYS A 809 25.08 1.34 -18.09
C LYS A 809 26.36 1.60 -17.33
N VAL A 810 27.48 1.45 -18.01
CA VAL A 810 28.80 1.87 -17.52
C VAL A 810 29.49 2.63 -18.62
N GLU A 811 30.10 3.78 -18.31
CA GLU A 811 30.78 4.63 -19.29
C GLU A 811 32.03 5.24 -18.67
N LYS A 812 33.20 4.94 -19.24
CA LYS A 812 34.48 5.47 -18.84
C LYS A 812 34.88 6.63 -19.75
N THR A 813 35.15 7.78 -19.15
CA THR A 813 35.75 8.94 -19.83
C THR A 813 37.09 9.27 -19.17
N PRO A 814 37.92 10.16 -19.75
CA PRO A 814 39.21 10.51 -19.15
C PRO A 814 39.07 11.05 -17.72
N GLY A 815 39.46 10.23 -16.74
CA GLY A 815 39.43 10.57 -15.31
C GLY A 815 38.10 10.36 -14.60
N MET A 816 37.06 9.86 -15.27
CA MET A 816 35.72 9.67 -14.68
C MET A 816 35.07 8.35 -15.12
N ILE A 817 34.25 7.77 -14.26
CA ILE A 817 33.37 6.63 -14.59
C ILE A 817 31.92 7.03 -14.28
N TYR A 818 31.02 6.86 -15.23
CA TYR A 818 29.59 7.05 -15.07
C TYR A 818 28.91 5.68 -15.03
N ILE A 819 27.99 5.49 -14.08
CA ILE A 819 27.27 4.24 -13.90
C ILE A 819 25.79 4.58 -13.75
N ASP A 820 24.96 4.03 -14.62
CA ASP A 820 23.51 4.15 -14.48
C ASP A 820 22.99 2.97 -13.66
N LEU A 821 22.22 3.29 -12.64
CA LEU A 821 21.64 2.37 -11.68
C LEU A 821 20.12 2.52 -11.67
N GLU A 822 19.42 1.42 -11.44
CA GLU A 822 17.98 1.42 -11.18
C GLU A 822 17.71 0.97 -9.75
N VAL A 823 16.80 1.64 -9.05
CA VAL A 823 16.30 1.17 -7.75
C VAL A 823 15.32 0.03 -7.97
N ILE A 824 15.72 -1.21 -7.67
CA ILE A 824 14.90 -2.41 -7.91
C ILE A 824 14.23 -2.96 -6.64
N GLU A 825 14.79 -2.68 -5.46
CA GLU A 825 14.28 -3.17 -4.18
C GLU A 825 14.75 -2.25 -3.03
N GLN A 826 13.98 -2.14 -1.95
CA GLN A 826 14.37 -1.46 -0.72
C GLN A 826 14.00 -2.30 0.49
N THR A 827 15.01 -2.83 1.20
CA THR A 827 14.83 -3.79 2.30
C THR A 827 15.55 -3.31 3.55
N PRO A 828 14.93 -2.39 4.35
CA PRO A 828 15.56 -1.80 5.53
C PRO A 828 15.88 -2.83 6.61
N GLN A 829 17.05 -2.70 7.23
CA GLN A 829 17.43 -3.47 8.42
C GLN A 829 16.79 -2.83 9.67
N ARG A 830 16.17 -3.61 10.56
CA ARG A 830 15.52 -3.09 11.79
C ARG A 830 16.10 -3.66 13.09
#